data_AF-A0A317W2I9-F1
#
_entry.id   AF-A0A317W2I9-F1
#
_cell.length_a   1.000
_cell.length_b   1.000
_cell.length_c   1.000
_cell.angle_alpha   90.00
_cell.angle_beta   90.00
_cell.angle_gamma   90.00
#
_symmetry.space_group_name_H-M   'P 1'
#
loop_
_entity.id
_entity.type
_entity.pdbx_description
1 polymer ?
#
loop_
_entity_poly.entity_id
_entity_poly.type
_entity_poly.pdbx_seq_one_letter_code
_entity_poly.pdbx_strand_id
1 'polypeptide(L)'
;MTSFLLSDVSTSPSSEPGYVTHKQCVTHLKLLSAFAELRDVVSNNDGLFGLHDTDGHREGDAQDKYHALVKEKRWAVYVARAVKRYTNWWFRCLPSSKPLPKMADIRRNAYANVVKPEKIVQWHQDILPPLDVLMVWHSHMLNPRKYLEDCIRYGKMYVWGAGFPWELVDRQIDDTTFDYTATGEACRYFESQVGSSWDNLLDPLTTIVQCPNCGTEVIVNWTAGQDMTDVNLPFDNCTGLADKGFRAVCHNCDYLINHDRLKLAKWRQDVRSVRDQSRPMPGCFYNLRGVPFPVSMSWKEAAFLYPSQLIRVVADDILEFTDPKANQCHSIAAVRDYLRKRVQERKVLQMAHESHFSKVQPTRAEKICIRRMISRYWDNSSPFSLDLLGAVIRQGKFIQQMDRINWLRSPTLHATISRLIRKYSVFFGIMADNPKEMAVPTLDVDLAWHTHQLSPRQYYNYSVRLTNRPMQFIDHNDKVDELKLTNGFEWTCKRYREVTDGKIYSECVCWFCEAIRYPDLYGQFRSSLLWLSDARKAVDELHRQHDHASKSDSGPHISIHSAVRLQNSEVNRIMRETKALQLLEAYRKSLRRAQKHSRSSKALGSAIAAVNSLVLPISPTTDTVVSQDEISMLSYEEDEVNHENNHETADAISNFFDGIEKLVDGLEQLFNDNPYCTDGSLSGQGNCISGTCSSSIATGNCVSCGNAAACGASAGCGGGGAGGCGGGGGGGGGGGSSGCGGGGGGC
;
A
#
# COMPACT_ATOMS: atom_id res chain seq x y z
N MET A 1 -2.90 26.67 -29.62
CA MET A 1 -2.59 25.22 -29.50
C MET A 1 -1.75 25.04 -28.25
N THR A 2 -2.34 24.64 -27.13
CA THR A 2 -1.60 24.25 -25.94
C THR A 2 -1.04 22.85 -26.15
N SER A 3 0.28 22.71 -26.08
CA SER A 3 0.99 21.43 -26.16
C SER A 3 2.19 21.46 -25.20
N PHE A 4 2.61 20.29 -24.73
CA PHE A 4 3.73 20.16 -23.81
C PHE A 4 5.02 20.70 -24.43
N LEU A 5 5.58 21.74 -23.84
CA LEU A 5 6.91 22.23 -24.17
C LEU A 5 7.97 21.37 -23.48
N LEU A 6 9.10 21.20 -24.16
CA LEU A 6 10.27 20.48 -23.65
C LEU A 6 11.43 21.45 -23.52
N SER A 7 12.08 21.49 -22.36
CA SER A 7 13.34 22.21 -22.16
C SER A 7 14.49 21.27 -21.93
N ASP A 8 15.68 21.68 -22.34
CA ASP A 8 16.92 20.98 -22.00
C ASP A 8 17.15 21.02 -20.48
N VAL A 9 17.73 19.96 -19.93
CA VAL A 9 18.15 19.92 -18.54
C VAL A 9 19.34 20.85 -18.34
N SER A 10 19.24 21.77 -17.37
CA SER A 10 20.38 22.62 -16.99
C SER A 10 21.61 21.76 -16.68
N THR A 11 22.69 22.04 -17.39
CA THR A 11 23.96 21.31 -17.30
C THR A 11 24.79 21.71 -16.08
N SER A 12 24.37 22.73 -15.33
CA SER A 12 24.98 23.14 -14.06
C SER A 12 24.82 22.03 -13.02
N PRO A 13 25.91 21.37 -12.56
CA PRO A 13 25.78 20.39 -11.49
C PRO A 13 25.45 21.11 -10.18
N SER A 14 24.24 20.90 -9.65
CA SER A 14 23.99 21.22 -8.24
C SER A 14 24.89 20.32 -7.40
N SER A 15 25.78 20.91 -6.61
CA SER A 15 26.72 20.19 -5.73
C SER A 15 25.98 19.33 -4.71
N GLU A 16 24.82 19.83 -4.26
CA GLU A 16 23.89 19.09 -3.41
C GLU A 16 22.87 18.30 -4.25
N PRO A 17 22.54 17.07 -3.83
CA PRO A 17 21.46 16.31 -4.44
C PRO A 17 20.14 16.93 -4.00
N GLY A 18 19.22 17.18 -4.95
CA GLY A 18 17.90 17.75 -4.66
C GLY A 18 17.22 17.00 -3.51
N TYR A 19 16.75 17.76 -2.52
CA TYR A 19 16.20 17.26 -1.27
C TYR A 19 14.87 17.94 -0.96
N VAL A 20 14.08 17.34 -0.07
CA VAL A 20 12.72 17.79 0.25
C VAL A 20 12.76 19.19 0.88
N THR A 21 12.01 20.13 0.29
CA THR A 21 11.90 21.49 0.79
C THR A 21 10.69 21.70 1.69
N HIS A 22 10.77 22.71 2.56
CA HIS A 22 9.65 23.15 3.41
C HIS A 22 8.39 23.45 2.59
N LYS A 23 8.52 24.18 1.47
CA LYS A 23 7.37 24.55 0.63
C LYS A 23 6.69 23.31 0.06
N GLN A 24 7.46 22.36 -0.49
CA GLN A 24 6.89 21.12 -1.03
C GLN A 24 6.10 20.33 0.02
N CYS A 25 6.60 20.20 1.26
CA CYS A 25 5.83 19.51 2.32
C CYS A 25 4.51 20.22 2.64
N VAL A 26 4.48 21.56 2.67
CA VAL A 26 3.25 22.34 2.94
C VAL A 26 2.27 22.22 1.78
N THR A 27 2.72 22.40 0.53
CA THR A 27 1.89 22.18 -0.67
C THR A 27 1.38 20.74 -0.74
N HIS A 28 2.18 19.76 -0.33
CA HIS A 28 1.74 18.37 -0.29
C HIS A 28 0.62 18.16 0.75
N LEU A 29 0.72 18.76 1.94
CA LEU A 29 -0.38 18.72 2.90
C LEU A 29 -1.67 19.33 2.31
N LYS A 30 -1.60 20.47 1.61
CA LYS A 30 -2.77 21.05 0.91
C LYS A 30 -3.37 20.09 -0.11
N LEU A 31 -2.53 19.45 -0.92
CA LEU A 31 -2.95 18.47 -1.92
C LEU A 31 -3.61 17.23 -1.29
N LEU A 32 -3.11 16.77 -0.14
CA LEU A 32 -3.72 15.68 0.61
C LEU A 32 -5.09 16.10 1.17
N SER A 33 -5.25 17.32 1.67
CA SER A 33 -6.56 17.85 2.12
C SER A 33 -7.55 17.94 0.96
N ALA A 34 -7.15 18.47 -0.21
CA ALA A 34 -7.98 18.47 -1.42
C ALA A 34 -8.41 17.05 -1.85
N PHE A 35 -7.54 16.04 -1.71
CA PHE A 35 -7.90 14.63 -1.96
C PHE A 35 -8.84 14.05 -0.89
N ALA A 36 -8.72 14.48 0.37
CA ALA A 36 -9.61 14.08 1.46
C ALA A 36 -11.02 14.62 1.23
N GLU A 37 -11.15 15.91 0.92
CA GLU A 37 -12.42 16.56 0.60
C GLU A 37 -13.05 15.99 -0.68
N LEU A 38 -12.26 15.73 -1.72
CA LEU A 38 -12.76 15.04 -2.91
C LEU A 38 -13.37 13.67 -2.56
N ARG A 39 -12.69 12.90 -1.70
CA ARG A 39 -13.22 11.62 -1.22
C ARG A 39 -14.49 11.82 -0.41
N ASP A 40 -14.55 12.80 0.49
CA ASP A 40 -15.71 13.03 1.33
C ASP A 40 -16.92 13.53 0.52
N VAL A 41 -16.74 14.45 -0.43
CA VAL A 41 -17.80 14.90 -1.35
C VAL A 41 -18.34 13.73 -2.16
N VAL A 42 -17.47 12.93 -2.78
CA VAL A 42 -17.89 11.75 -3.55
C VAL A 42 -18.57 10.72 -2.65
N SER A 43 -17.99 10.42 -1.49
CA SER A 43 -18.48 9.37 -0.60
C SER A 43 -19.81 9.71 0.06
N ASN A 44 -20.10 11.00 0.31
CA ASN A 44 -21.35 11.45 0.94
C ASN A 44 -22.47 11.84 -0.05
N ASN A 45 -22.26 11.66 -1.37
CA ASN A 45 -23.26 11.99 -2.39
C ASN A 45 -24.26 10.84 -2.59
N ASP A 46 -25.38 10.85 -1.84
CA ASP A 46 -26.40 9.80 -1.90
C ASP A 46 -26.99 9.60 -3.31
N GLY A 47 -27.28 8.35 -3.67
CA GLY A 47 -27.75 7.95 -5.00
C GLY A 47 -26.70 7.99 -6.12
N LEU A 48 -25.49 8.52 -5.88
CA LEU A 48 -24.44 8.56 -6.91
C LEU A 48 -24.08 7.15 -7.40
N PHE A 49 -24.05 6.98 -8.73
CA PHE A 49 -23.90 5.70 -9.43
C PHE A 49 -25.03 4.67 -9.18
N GLY A 50 -26.19 5.11 -8.67
CA GLY A 50 -27.30 4.23 -8.28
C GLY A 50 -27.07 3.52 -6.95
N LEU A 51 -26.15 4.02 -6.12
CA LEU A 51 -25.82 3.49 -4.80
C LEU A 51 -26.45 4.39 -3.75
N HIS A 52 -27.35 3.86 -2.91
CA HIS A 52 -28.09 4.62 -1.91
C HIS A 52 -27.64 4.27 -0.48
N ASP A 53 -27.58 5.27 0.40
CA ASP A 53 -27.10 5.11 1.79
C ASP A 53 -28.06 4.28 2.67
N THR A 54 -29.33 4.12 2.25
CA THR A 54 -30.36 3.32 2.94
C THR A 54 -31.04 2.34 1.98
N ASP A 55 -31.26 1.11 2.42
CA ASP A 55 -32.07 0.11 1.69
C ASP A 55 -33.55 0.07 2.14
N GLY A 56 -33.92 0.83 3.18
CA GLY A 56 -35.26 0.86 3.75
C GLY A 56 -35.66 -0.38 4.56
N HIS A 57 -34.72 -1.28 4.85
CA HIS A 57 -34.98 -2.59 5.48
C HIS A 57 -34.10 -2.89 6.70
N ARG A 58 -33.01 -2.15 6.91
CA ARG A 58 -32.03 -2.37 7.99
C ARG A 58 -32.10 -1.27 9.06
N GLU A 59 -31.88 -1.65 10.33
CA GLU A 59 -31.84 -0.74 11.49
C GLU A 59 -30.58 -0.99 12.34
N GLY A 60 -30.18 0.01 13.14
CA GLY A 60 -29.05 -0.07 14.08
C GLY A 60 -27.68 -0.32 13.44
N ASP A 61 -26.78 -1.00 14.15
CA ASP A 61 -25.39 -1.30 13.73
C ASP A 61 -25.28 -1.91 12.32
N ALA A 62 -26.30 -2.67 11.89
CA ALA A 62 -26.33 -3.28 10.56
C ALA A 62 -26.49 -2.21 9.45
N GLN A 63 -27.28 -1.17 9.72
CA GLN A 63 -27.48 -0.04 8.82
C GLN A 63 -26.23 0.86 8.78
N ASP A 64 -25.59 1.14 9.91
CA ASP A 64 -24.32 1.89 9.95
C ASP A 64 -23.21 1.18 9.18
N LYS A 65 -23.11 -0.15 9.34
CA LYS A 65 -22.17 -0.98 8.58
C LYS A 65 -22.48 -0.97 7.08
N TYR A 66 -23.74 -1.12 6.69
CA TYR A 66 -24.15 -1.06 5.28
C TYR A 66 -23.84 0.31 4.65
N HIS A 67 -24.24 1.39 5.32
CA HIS A 67 -23.96 2.77 4.94
C HIS A 67 -22.45 3.01 4.72
N ALA A 68 -21.58 2.56 5.63
CA ALA A 68 -20.13 2.63 5.43
C ALA A 68 -19.64 1.84 4.20
N LEU A 69 -20.23 0.66 3.91
CA LEU A 69 -19.92 -0.12 2.72
C LEU A 69 -20.37 0.58 1.42
N VAL A 70 -21.54 1.23 1.42
CA VAL A 70 -22.03 2.03 0.29
C VAL A 70 -21.08 3.19 -0.03
N LYS A 71 -20.58 3.88 0.99
CA LYS A 71 -19.63 5.00 0.82
C LYS A 71 -18.30 4.55 0.20
N GLU A 72 -17.73 3.45 0.69
CA GLU A 72 -16.54 2.85 0.10
C GLU A 72 -16.79 2.33 -1.33
N LYS A 73 -18.01 1.88 -1.66
CA LYS A 73 -18.42 1.48 -3.02
C LYS A 73 -18.49 2.66 -3.98
N ARG A 74 -19.14 3.74 -3.57
CA ARG A 74 -19.23 5.00 -4.31
C ARG A 74 -17.83 5.54 -4.61
N TRP A 75 -16.94 5.53 -3.61
CA TRP A 75 -15.53 5.89 -3.78
C TRP A 75 -14.77 4.97 -4.74
N ALA A 76 -14.89 3.66 -4.59
CA ALA A 76 -14.20 2.70 -5.47
C ALA A 76 -14.62 2.83 -6.94
N VAL A 77 -15.91 3.04 -7.22
CA VAL A 77 -16.41 3.31 -8.58
C VAL A 77 -15.83 4.61 -9.13
N TYR A 78 -15.79 5.68 -8.33
CA TYR A 78 -15.17 6.95 -8.71
C TYR A 78 -13.68 6.82 -9.04
N VAL A 79 -12.91 6.08 -8.23
CA VAL A 79 -11.49 5.84 -8.47
C VAL A 79 -11.26 4.97 -9.70
N ALA A 80 -12.11 3.96 -9.97
CA ALA A 80 -12.03 3.17 -11.20
C ALA A 80 -12.19 4.03 -12.46
N ARG A 81 -13.09 5.02 -12.41
CA ARG A 81 -13.28 6.04 -13.46
C ARG A 81 -12.05 6.95 -13.57
N ALA A 82 -11.54 7.45 -12.45
CA ALA A 82 -10.34 8.28 -12.39
C ALA A 82 -9.11 7.56 -13.00
N VAL A 83 -8.93 6.27 -12.73
CA VAL A 83 -7.83 5.45 -13.30
C VAL A 83 -7.95 5.33 -14.82
N LYS A 84 -9.16 5.20 -15.38
CA LYS A 84 -9.37 5.21 -16.83
C LYS A 84 -9.08 6.58 -17.44
N ARG A 85 -9.53 7.67 -16.79
CA ARG A 85 -9.27 9.06 -17.20
C ARG A 85 -7.76 9.37 -17.19
N TYR A 86 -7.06 8.97 -16.11
CA TYR A 86 -5.59 9.02 -16.01
C TYR A 86 -4.89 8.18 -17.08
N THR A 87 -5.38 6.97 -17.38
CA THR A 87 -4.82 6.11 -18.44
C THR A 87 -4.87 6.84 -19.78
N ASN A 88 -6.03 7.41 -20.13
CA ASN A 88 -6.21 8.17 -21.37
C ASN A 88 -5.30 9.41 -21.40
N TRP A 89 -5.24 10.20 -20.32
CA TRP A 89 -4.36 11.36 -20.19
C TRP A 89 -2.88 11.00 -20.36
N TRP A 90 -2.41 9.93 -19.71
CA TRP A 90 -1.03 9.44 -19.82
C TRP A 90 -0.64 9.09 -21.26
N PHE A 91 -1.52 8.44 -22.03
CA PHE A 91 -1.20 8.05 -23.40
C PHE A 91 -1.45 9.15 -24.45
N ARG A 92 -2.44 10.03 -24.25
CA ARG A 92 -2.84 11.04 -25.23
C ARG A 92 -2.24 12.42 -25.00
N CYS A 93 -2.06 12.84 -23.75
CA CYS A 93 -1.58 14.19 -23.42
C CYS A 93 -0.06 14.21 -23.22
N LEU A 94 0.48 13.37 -22.33
CA LEU A 94 1.90 13.42 -21.96
C LEU A 94 2.84 13.10 -23.13
N PRO A 95 3.95 13.82 -23.32
CA PRO A 95 4.90 13.53 -24.39
C PRO A 95 5.63 12.20 -24.16
N SER A 96 5.92 11.49 -25.25
CA SER A 96 6.72 10.25 -25.24
C SER A 96 7.97 10.41 -26.10
N SER A 97 9.13 10.09 -25.54
CA SER A 97 10.34 9.85 -26.32
C SER A 97 10.20 8.58 -27.18
N LYS A 98 10.83 8.60 -28.35
CA LYS A 98 10.98 7.45 -29.26
C LYS A 98 12.44 7.40 -29.75
N PRO A 99 12.98 6.22 -30.08
CA PRO A 99 12.36 4.89 -29.99
C PRO A 99 12.17 4.40 -28.55
N LEU A 100 11.24 3.48 -28.35
CA LEU A 100 11.05 2.77 -27.08
C LEU A 100 12.09 1.64 -26.94
N PRO A 101 12.61 1.36 -25.75
CA PRO A 101 13.75 0.45 -25.57
C PRO A 101 13.40 -1.00 -25.90
N LYS A 102 14.25 -1.64 -26.71
CA LYS A 102 14.20 -3.07 -27.01
C LYS A 102 15.15 -3.84 -26.10
N MET A 103 15.01 -5.18 -26.07
CA MET A 103 15.93 -6.06 -25.32
C MET A 103 17.40 -5.87 -25.71
N ALA A 104 17.69 -5.47 -26.96
CA ALA A 104 19.04 -5.18 -27.43
C ALA A 104 19.60 -3.87 -26.84
N ASP A 105 18.75 -2.87 -26.58
CA ASP A 105 19.16 -1.58 -26.02
C ASP A 105 19.52 -1.72 -24.53
N ILE A 106 18.73 -2.50 -23.78
CA ILE A 106 19.01 -2.80 -22.36
C ILE A 106 20.35 -3.53 -22.16
N ARG A 107 20.81 -4.29 -23.17
CA ARG A 107 22.13 -4.95 -23.16
C ARG A 107 23.31 -3.99 -23.37
N ARG A 108 23.09 -2.73 -23.75
CA ARG A 108 24.14 -1.74 -24.01
C ARG A 108 24.45 -0.91 -22.76
N ASN A 109 25.72 -0.59 -22.54
CA ASN A 109 26.15 0.29 -21.43
C ASN A 109 25.46 1.66 -21.42
N ALA A 110 25.02 2.17 -22.59
CA ALA A 110 24.25 3.40 -22.69
C ALA A 110 22.90 3.37 -21.93
N TYR A 111 22.31 2.19 -21.70
CA TYR A 111 21.04 2.05 -20.97
C TYR A 111 21.09 2.59 -19.54
N ALA A 112 22.28 2.63 -18.92
CA ALA A 112 22.50 3.29 -17.63
C ALA A 112 22.04 4.76 -17.57
N ASN A 113 22.05 5.43 -18.72
CA ASN A 113 21.65 6.83 -18.83
C ASN A 113 20.14 7.01 -19.06
N VAL A 114 19.34 5.94 -19.15
CA VAL A 114 17.88 6.05 -19.34
C VAL A 114 17.21 6.90 -18.25
N VAL A 115 17.72 6.85 -17.02
CA VAL A 115 17.26 7.63 -15.85
C VAL A 115 17.69 9.11 -15.88
N LYS A 116 18.54 9.50 -16.84
CA LYS A 116 19.09 10.85 -17.05
C LYS A 116 18.57 11.42 -18.38
N PRO A 117 17.29 11.80 -18.47
CA PRO A 117 16.74 12.40 -19.69
C PRO A 117 17.44 13.73 -19.99
N GLU A 118 17.75 13.97 -21.27
CA GLU A 118 18.36 15.21 -21.75
C GLU A 118 17.39 16.40 -21.71
N LYS A 119 16.09 16.11 -21.90
CA LYS A 119 14.99 17.07 -21.89
C LYS A 119 13.99 16.74 -20.79
N ILE A 120 13.26 17.75 -20.34
CA ILE A 120 12.18 17.63 -19.36
C ILE A 120 10.93 18.37 -19.83
N VAL A 121 9.77 17.93 -19.35
CA VAL A 121 8.52 18.67 -19.52
C VAL A 121 8.61 20.02 -18.79
N GLN A 122 8.28 21.10 -19.50
CA GLN A 122 7.92 22.36 -18.87
C GLN A 122 6.41 22.34 -18.58
N TRP A 123 6.06 22.32 -17.31
CA TRP A 123 4.67 22.38 -16.87
C TRP A 123 4.12 23.81 -16.99
N HIS A 124 2.83 23.90 -17.33
CA HIS A 124 2.06 25.14 -17.37
C HIS A 124 0.65 24.85 -16.85
N GLN A 125 -0.07 25.89 -16.43
CA GLN A 125 -1.38 25.74 -15.76
C GLN A 125 -2.44 25.18 -16.73
N ASP A 126 -2.36 25.55 -18.01
CA ASP A 126 -3.33 25.21 -19.06
C ASP A 126 -3.16 23.80 -19.65
N ILE A 127 -2.30 22.98 -19.04
CA ILE A 127 -2.06 21.56 -19.35
C ILE A 127 -2.11 20.66 -18.10
N LEU A 128 -2.50 21.21 -16.93
CA LEU A 128 -2.71 20.40 -15.73
C LEU A 128 -4.03 19.61 -15.83
N PRO A 129 -4.05 18.34 -15.38
CA PRO A 129 -5.25 17.51 -15.41
C PRO A 129 -6.16 17.75 -14.19
N PRO A 130 -7.41 17.22 -14.20
CA PRO A 130 -8.33 17.27 -13.06
C PRO A 130 -7.76 16.65 -11.78
N LEU A 131 -8.33 17.02 -10.63
CA LEU A 131 -7.85 16.61 -9.30
C LEU A 131 -7.81 15.09 -9.10
N ASP A 132 -8.77 14.33 -9.62
CA ASP A 132 -8.78 12.87 -9.53
C ASP A 132 -7.71 12.21 -10.40
N VAL A 133 -7.36 12.82 -11.54
CA VAL A 133 -6.24 12.40 -12.38
C VAL A 133 -4.90 12.76 -11.72
N LEU A 134 -4.80 13.90 -11.03
CA LEU A 134 -3.66 14.23 -10.16
C LEU A 134 -3.52 13.22 -9.01
N MET A 135 -4.61 12.78 -8.38
CA MET A 135 -4.62 11.77 -7.32
C MET A 135 -4.10 10.41 -7.79
N VAL A 136 -4.52 9.94 -8.97
CA VAL A 136 -4.01 8.70 -9.57
C VAL A 136 -2.53 8.85 -9.94
N TRP A 137 -2.13 10.00 -10.50
CA TRP A 137 -0.73 10.25 -10.86
C TRP A 137 0.19 10.29 -9.64
N HIS A 138 -0.24 10.99 -8.57
CA HIS A 138 0.41 11.01 -7.27
C HIS A 138 0.65 9.59 -6.75
N SER A 139 -0.41 8.80 -6.62
CA SER A 139 -0.34 7.40 -6.13
C SER A 139 0.57 6.50 -7.00
N HIS A 140 0.65 6.79 -8.30
CA HIS A 140 1.57 6.10 -9.20
C HIS A 140 3.03 6.47 -8.95
N MET A 141 3.33 7.76 -8.75
CA MET A 141 4.68 8.25 -8.43
C MET A 141 5.18 7.76 -7.05
N LEU A 142 4.28 7.53 -6.10
CA LEU A 142 4.59 6.92 -4.80
C LEU A 142 5.01 5.43 -4.87
N ASN A 143 5.06 4.85 -6.07
CA ASN A 143 5.62 3.52 -6.34
C ASN A 143 6.88 3.66 -7.21
N PRO A 144 8.00 4.19 -6.67
CA PRO A 144 9.07 4.77 -7.46
C PRO A 144 9.73 3.80 -8.46
N ARG A 145 9.91 2.52 -8.11
CA ARG A 145 10.42 1.52 -9.08
C ARG A 145 9.42 1.18 -10.19
N LYS A 146 8.12 1.10 -9.88
CA LYS A 146 7.06 0.80 -10.87
C LYS A 146 6.83 1.99 -11.80
N TYR A 147 6.83 3.21 -11.25
CA TYR A 147 6.76 4.46 -12.01
C TYR A 147 7.94 4.61 -12.99
N LEU A 148 9.16 4.30 -12.54
CA LEU A 148 10.33 4.25 -13.42
C LEU A 148 10.13 3.24 -14.57
N GLU A 149 9.63 2.05 -14.26
CA GLU A 149 9.35 1.02 -15.27
C GLU A 149 8.39 1.53 -16.36
N ASP A 150 7.27 2.14 -15.97
CA ASP A 150 6.28 2.63 -16.92
C ASP A 150 6.75 3.88 -17.68
N CYS A 151 7.55 4.74 -17.05
CA CYS A 151 8.23 5.84 -17.76
C CYS A 151 9.17 5.30 -18.85
N ILE A 152 9.91 4.22 -18.59
CA ILE A 152 10.79 3.58 -19.58
C ILE A 152 9.96 2.85 -20.66
N ARG A 153 8.96 2.05 -20.28
CA ARG A 153 8.09 1.28 -21.20
C ARG A 153 7.36 2.17 -22.21
N TYR A 154 6.92 3.34 -21.78
CA TYR A 154 6.06 4.24 -22.56
C TYR A 154 6.74 5.56 -22.98
N GLY A 155 8.06 5.68 -22.77
CA GLY A 155 8.86 6.82 -23.20
C GLY A 155 8.60 8.11 -22.43
N LYS A 156 7.99 8.05 -21.24
CA LYS A 156 7.69 9.23 -20.43
C LYS A 156 8.89 9.75 -19.62
N MET A 157 10.12 9.50 -20.09
CA MET A 157 11.33 9.92 -19.35
C MET A 157 11.46 11.46 -19.24
N TYR A 158 10.83 12.24 -20.12
CA TYR A 158 10.73 13.70 -19.96
C TYR A 158 9.88 14.11 -18.75
N VAL A 159 8.84 13.33 -18.44
CA VAL A 159 7.96 13.52 -17.27
C VAL A 159 8.68 13.07 -15.98
N TRP A 160 9.37 11.92 -16.04
CA TRP A 160 10.29 11.46 -14.98
C TRP A 160 11.35 12.52 -14.61
N GLY A 161 11.91 13.21 -15.59
CA GLY A 161 12.91 14.24 -15.36
C GLY A 161 12.36 15.53 -14.77
N ALA A 162 11.12 15.90 -15.13
CA ALA A 162 10.43 17.10 -14.64
C ALA A 162 9.92 16.94 -13.20
N GLY A 163 9.33 15.79 -12.88
CA GLY A 163 8.66 15.55 -11.59
C GLY A 163 7.31 16.27 -11.47
N PHE A 164 6.76 16.26 -10.25
CA PHE A 164 5.43 16.79 -9.96
C PHE A 164 5.39 18.33 -9.95
N PRO A 165 4.38 18.99 -10.56
CA PRO A 165 4.33 20.43 -10.78
C PRO A 165 3.89 21.22 -9.53
N TRP A 166 4.63 21.09 -8.44
CA TRP A 166 4.30 21.66 -7.12
C TRP A 166 3.82 23.11 -7.16
N GLU A 167 4.55 24.01 -7.81
CA GLU A 167 4.27 25.45 -7.82
C GLU A 167 3.07 25.88 -8.69
N LEU A 168 2.58 24.98 -9.55
CA LEU A 168 1.36 25.19 -10.32
C LEU A 168 0.16 24.63 -9.57
N VAL A 169 0.30 23.46 -8.95
CA VAL A 169 -0.73 22.84 -8.10
C VAL A 169 -1.01 23.70 -6.85
N ASP A 170 0.04 24.21 -6.19
CA ASP A 170 -0.05 25.14 -5.04
C ASP A 170 -0.83 26.43 -5.35
N ARG A 171 -0.84 26.86 -6.62
CA ARG A 171 -1.57 28.05 -7.10
C ARG A 171 -3.00 27.78 -7.53
N GLN A 172 -3.39 26.51 -7.64
CA GLN A 172 -4.72 26.09 -8.07
C GLN A 172 -5.56 25.52 -6.92
N ILE A 173 -4.96 25.26 -5.76
CA ILE A 173 -5.66 24.84 -4.54
C ILE A 173 -5.88 26.07 -3.67
N ASP A 174 -7.13 26.33 -3.26
CA ASP A 174 -7.44 27.41 -2.32
C ASP A 174 -6.85 27.14 -0.92
N ASP A 175 -6.36 28.18 -0.25
CA ASP A 175 -5.69 28.06 1.07
C ASP A 175 -6.65 27.76 2.24
N THR A 176 -7.96 27.93 2.05
CA THR A 176 -9.00 27.81 3.08
C THR A 176 -9.96 26.66 2.83
N THR A 177 -10.46 26.54 1.60
CA THR A 177 -11.43 25.52 1.16
C THR A 177 -10.81 24.32 0.47
N PHE A 178 -9.50 24.36 0.18
CA PHE A 178 -8.75 23.36 -0.59
C PHE A 178 -9.35 22.94 -1.95
N ASP A 179 -10.32 23.69 -2.46
CA ASP A 179 -10.90 23.52 -3.79
C ASP A 179 -9.83 23.65 -4.87
N TYR A 180 -9.78 22.68 -5.79
CA TYR A 180 -8.88 22.68 -6.93
C TYR A 180 -9.52 23.38 -8.14
N THR A 181 -9.06 24.59 -8.45
CA THR A 181 -9.56 25.42 -9.55
C THR A 181 -8.60 25.42 -10.73
N ALA A 182 -9.09 24.97 -11.89
CA ALA A 182 -8.33 24.95 -13.13
C ALA A 182 -8.72 26.09 -14.08
N THR A 183 -7.84 26.40 -15.03
CA THR A 183 -8.16 27.38 -16.08
C THR A 183 -9.14 26.79 -17.09
N GLY A 184 -9.98 27.62 -17.70
CA GLY A 184 -10.88 27.17 -18.77
C GLY A 184 -10.13 26.61 -19.99
N GLU A 185 -8.84 26.90 -20.16
CA GLU A 185 -7.99 26.27 -21.17
C GLU A 185 -7.53 24.87 -20.77
N ALA A 186 -7.15 24.64 -19.51
CA ALA A 186 -6.87 23.30 -18.99
C ALA A 186 -8.08 22.37 -19.16
N CYS A 187 -9.28 22.86 -18.85
CA CYS A 187 -10.53 22.10 -19.03
C CYS A 187 -10.73 21.68 -20.50
N ARG A 188 -10.73 22.64 -21.43
CA ARG A 188 -10.88 22.37 -22.88
C ARG A 188 -9.76 21.49 -23.42
N TYR A 189 -8.53 21.66 -22.97
CA TYR A 189 -7.39 20.84 -23.37
C TYR A 189 -7.61 19.38 -22.95
N PHE A 190 -7.90 19.14 -21.67
CA PHE A 190 -8.17 17.80 -21.15
C PHE A 190 -9.33 17.14 -21.90
N GLU A 191 -10.49 17.80 -21.98
CA GLU A 191 -11.69 17.24 -22.61
C GLU A 191 -11.46 16.87 -24.08
N SER A 192 -10.81 17.76 -24.85
CA SER A 192 -10.52 17.53 -26.27
C SER A 192 -9.52 16.39 -26.53
N GLN A 193 -8.52 16.19 -25.67
CA GLN A 193 -7.52 15.13 -25.85
C GLN A 193 -8.00 13.79 -25.27
N VAL A 194 -8.60 13.81 -24.09
CA VAL A 194 -8.98 12.61 -23.33
C VAL A 194 -10.29 12.02 -23.84
N GLY A 195 -11.24 12.85 -24.29
CA GLY A 195 -12.59 12.41 -24.69
C GLY A 195 -13.46 12.02 -23.48
N SER A 196 -13.29 12.74 -22.37
CA SER A 196 -14.03 12.60 -21.11
C SER A 196 -14.27 14.00 -20.56
N SER A 197 -15.39 14.24 -19.87
CA SER A 197 -15.70 15.53 -19.23
C SER A 197 -14.62 15.94 -18.23
N TRP A 198 -14.44 17.23 -17.94
CA TRP A 198 -13.47 17.69 -16.93
C TRP A 198 -13.81 17.22 -15.51
N ASP A 199 -15.09 17.24 -15.15
CA ASP A 199 -15.60 16.58 -13.94
C ASP A 199 -15.87 15.09 -14.23
N ASN A 200 -15.30 14.23 -13.40
CA ASN A 200 -15.53 12.77 -13.41
C ASN A 200 -17.03 12.48 -13.27
N LEU A 201 -17.77 13.20 -12.43
CA LEU A 201 -19.20 12.94 -12.18
C LEU A 201 -20.09 13.17 -13.41
N LEU A 202 -19.64 13.96 -14.39
CA LEU A 202 -20.36 14.22 -15.64
C LEU A 202 -20.08 13.19 -16.75
N ASP A 203 -19.06 12.33 -16.61
CA ASP A 203 -18.86 11.20 -17.53
C ASP A 203 -20.06 10.22 -17.44
N PRO A 204 -20.32 9.39 -18.47
CA PRO A 204 -21.39 8.39 -18.43
C PRO A 204 -21.23 7.32 -17.32
N LEU A 205 -22.36 6.70 -16.95
CA LEU A 205 -22.41 5.50 -16.08
C LEU A 205 -21.92 4.22 -16.79
N THR A 206 -21.75 4.29 -18.12
CA THR A 206 -21.17 3.25 -18.98
C THR A 206 -19.73 3.57 -19.37
N THR A 207 -19.02 2.55 -19.85
CA THR A 207 -17.66 2.62 -20.39
C THR A 207 -17.47 1.54 -21.44
N ILE A 208 -16.37 1.60 -22.19
CA ILE A 208 -16.06 0.67 -23.29
C ILE A 208 -14.88 -0.23 -22.91
N VAL A 209 -15.08 -1.54 -23.09
CA VAL A 209 -14.03 -2.56 -23.06
C VAL A 209 -13.90 -3.21 -24.45
N GLN A 210 -12.66 -3.48 -24.86
CA GLN A 210 -12.38 -4.19 -26.11
C GLN A 210 -12.51 -5.70 -25.87
N CYS A 211 -13.25 -6.42 -26.71
CA CYS A 211 -13.37 -7.87 -26.60
C CYS A 211 -12.00 -8.55 -26.84
N PRO A 212 -11.48 -9.36 -25.90
CA PRO A 212 -10.20 -10.06 -26.07
C PRO A 212 -10.13 -11.03 -27.25
N ASN A 213 -11.27 -11.51 -27.74
CA ASN A 213 -11.37 -12.48 -28.85
C ASN A 213 -11.41 -11.79 -30.23
N CYS A 214 -12.41 -10.93 -30.46
CA CYS A 214 -12.67 -10.33 -31.78
C CYS A 214 -12.30 -8.85 -31.91
N GLY A 215 -11.93 -8.16 -30.82
CA GLY A 215 -11.60 -6.74 -30.83
C GLY A 215 -12.80 -5.79 -31.00
N THR A 216 -14.04 -6.29 -30.90
CA THR A 216 -15.24 -5.44 -30.90
C THR A 216 -15.37 -4.66 -29.59
N GLU A 217 -15.80 -3.40 -29.70
CA GLU A 217 -16.12 -2.54 -28.55
C GLU A 217 -17.41 -2.99 -27.87
N VAL A 218 -17.32 -3.33 -26.58
CA VAL A 218 -18.46 -3.74 -25.75
C VAL A 218 -18.71 -2.66 -24.71
N ILE A 219 -19.93 -2.12 -24.72
CA ILE A 219 -20.40 -1.17 -23.71
C ILE A 219 -20.74 -1.93 -22.43
N VAL A 220 -20.19 -1.50 -21.30
CA VAL A 220 -20.43 -2.09 -19.97
C VAL A 220 -20.68 -0.99 -18.94
N ASN A 221 -21.46 -1.28 -17.91
CA ASN A 221 -21.66 -0.34 -16.79
C ASN A 221 -20.42 -0.28 -15.91
N TRP A 222 -20.18 0.86 -15.25
CA TRP A 222 -19.16 0.96 -14.20
C TRP A 222 -19.50 0.08 -13.00
N THR A 223 -20.73 0.17 -12.49
CA THR A 223 -21.28 -0.75 -11.47
C THR A 223 -22.64 -1.23 -11.94
N ALA A 224 -23.02 -2.47 -11.66
CA ALA A 224 -24.33 -3.01 -12.03
C ALA A 224 -24.77 -4.16 -11.10
N GLY A 225 -25.99 -4.08 -10.60
CA GLY A 225 -26.58 -5.07 -9.70
C GLY A 225 -27.61 -4.40 -8.79
N GLN A 226 -28.45 -5.21 -8.15
CA GLN A 226 -29.34 -4.76 -7.08
C GLN A 226 -28.89 -5.39 -5.75
N ASP A 227 -29.14 -4.68 -4.65
CA ASP A 227 -28.86 -5.13 -3.29
C ASP A 227 -29.51 -6.49 -3.01
N MET A 228 -28.77 -7.38 -2.34
CA MET A 228 -29.24 -8.73 -2.03
C MET A 228 -28.85 -9.13 -0.60
N THR A 229 -29.86 -9.24 0.26
CA THR A 229 -29.99 -10.01 1.52
C THR A 229 -28.87 -10.00 2.59
N ASP A 230 -27.58 -10.11 2.26
CA ASP A 230 -26.48 -10.25 3.24
C ASP A 230 -25.76 -8.92 3.53
N VAL A 231 -25.85 -8.46 4.78
CA VAL A 231 -25.17 -7.26 5.31
C VAL A 231 -23.65 -7.34 5.20
N ASN A 232 -23.08 -8.55 5.12
CA ASN A 232 -21.63 -8.75 5.05
C ASN A 232 -21.07 -8.60 3.63
N LEU A 233 -21.87 -8.90 2.61
CA LEU A 233 -21.43 -9.00 1.21
C LEU A 233 -22.43 -8.35 0.22
N PRO A 234 -22.92 -7.11 0.47
CA PRO A 234 -24.04 -6.52 -0.30
C PRO A 234 -23.77 -6.36 -1.80
N PHE A 235 -22.49 -6.29 -2.21
CA PHE A 235 -22.08 -6.07 -3.61
C PHE A 235 -21.42 -7.28 -4.30
N ASP A 236 -21.38 -8.46 -3.69
CA ASP A 236 -20.69 -9.63 -4.26
C ASP A 236 -21.33 -10.11 -5.58
N ASN A 237 -22.63 -9.83 -5.77
CA ASN A 237 -23.36 -10.15 -6.99
C ASN A 237 -23.19 -9.13 -8.13
N CYS A 238 -22.59 -7.97 -7.87
CA CYS A 238 -22.45 -6.88 -8.85
C CYS A 238 -21.48 -7.24 -10.00
N THR A 239 -21.77 -6.72 -11.20
CA THR A 239 -21.26 -7.24 -12.49
C THR A 239 -20.65 -6.21 -13.43
N GLY A 240 -20.61 -4.93 -13.05
CA GLY A 240 -19.96 -3.84 -13.78
C GLY A 240 -18.43 -3.86 -13.69
N LEU A 241 -17.76 -2.99 -14.45
CA LEU A 241 -16.28 -3.00 -14.58
C LEU A 241 -15.53 -2.61 -13.29
N ALA A 242 -16.16 -1.88 -12.38
CA ALA A 242 -15.68 -1.55 -11.04
C ALA A 242 -16.09 -2.60 -9.98
N ASP A 243 -16.82 -3.66 -10.38
CA ASP A 243 -17.32 -4.71 -9.50
C ASP A 243 -16.48 -5.98 -9.59
N LYS A 244 -16.16 -6.57 -8.43
CA LYS A 244 -15.34 -7.79 -8.31
C LYS A 244 -15.88 -8.93 -9.19
N GLY A 245 -17.21 -9.05 -9.28
CA GLY A 245 -17.92 -10.03 -10.11
C GLY A 245 -18.09 -9.66 -11.58
N PHE A 246 -17.31 -8.70 -12.12
CA PHE A 246 -17.42 -8.20 -13.50
C PHE A 246 -17.59 -9.32 -14.53
N ARG A 247 -18.69 -9.22 -15.29
CA ARG A 247 -19.04 -10.14 -16.38
C ARG A 247 -19.81 -9.41 -17.46
N ALA A 248 -19.34 -9.51 -18.69
CA ALA A 248 -20.02 -9.01 -19.89
C ALA A 248 -19.87 -10.03 -21.03
N VAL A 249 -20.84 -10.08 -21.94
CA VAL A 249 -20.79 -10.95 -23.12
C VAL A 249 -20.60 -10.09 -24.37
N CYS A 250 -19.68 -10.49 -25.24
CA CYS A 250 -19.46 -9.76 -26.49
C CYS A 250 -20.56 -10.05 -27.52
N HIS A 251 -21.35 -9.05 -27.88
CA HIS A 251 -22.46 -9.14 -28.83
C HIS A 251 -22.09 -9.58 -30.27
N ASN A 252 -20.80 -9.76 -30.58
CA ASN A 252 -20.29 -10.13 -31.91
C ASN A 252 -19.69 -11.54 -31.97
N CYS A 253 -19.36 -12.16 -30.83
CA CYS A 253 -18.74 -13.49 -30.80
C CYS A 253 -19.02 -14.30 -29.53
N ASP A 254 -20.00 -13.86 -28.73
CA ASP A 254 -20.47 -14.46 -27.47
C ASP A 254 -19.40 -14.71 -26.41
N TYR A 255 -18.20 -14.13 -26.59
CA TYR A 255 -17.08 -14.32 -25.69
C TYR A 255 -17.33 -13.64 -24.34
N LEU A 256 -17.21 -14.43 -23.26
CA LEU A 256 -17.31 -13.96 -21.88
C LEU A 256 -16.08 -13.11 -21.50
N ILE A 257 -16.33 -11.83 -21.24
CA ILE A 257 -15.36 -10.85 -20.74
C ILE A 257 -15.50 -10.77 -19.21
N ASN A 258 -14.40 -10.99 -18.49
CA ASN A 258 -14.26 -10.76 -17.06
C ASN A 258 -12.84 -10.26 -16.75
N HIS A 259 -12.52 -9.96 -15.49
CA HIS A 259 -11.20 -9.43 -15.11
C HIS A 259 -10.04 -10.34 -15.50
N ASP A 260 -10.16 -11.65 -15.33
CA ASP A 260 -9.08 -12.56 -15.66
C ASP A 260 -8.85 -12.69 -17.18
N ARG A 261 -9.92 -12.59 -17.99
CA ARG A 261 -9.78 -12.47 -19.45
C ARG A 261 -9.14 -11.14 -19.87
N LEU A 262 -9.39 -10.03 -19.16
CA LEU A 262 -8.71 -8.75 -19.41
C LEU A 262 -7.23 -8.80 -19.01
N LYS A 263 -6.88 -9.42 -17.87
CA LYS A 263 -5.48 -9.68 -17.46
C LYS A 263 -4.75 -10.55 -18.51
N LEU A 264 -5.40 -11.59 -19.02
CA LEU A 264 -4.89 -12.43 -20.11
C LEU A 264 -4.73 -11.66 -21.43
N ALA A 265 -5.64 -10.74 -21.76
CA ALA A 265 -5.52 -9.88 -22.94
C ALA A 265 -4.27 -9.00 -22.86
N LYS A 266 -4.02 -8.37 -21.71
CA LYS A 266 -2.78 -7.62 -21.40
C LYS A 266 -1.55 -8.51 -21.57
N TRP A 267 -1.53 -9.70 -20.95
CA TRP A 267 -0.44 -10.67 -21.09
C TRP A 267 -0.13 -11.00 -22.55
N ARG A 268 -1.16 -11.33 -23.35
CA ARG A 268 -1.01 -11.65 -24.78
C ARG A 268 -0.45 -10.47 -25.59
N GLN A 269 -0.84 -9.24 -25.26
CA GLN A 269 -0.32 -8.03 -25.90
C GLN A 269 1.18 -7.81 -25.61
N ASP A 270 1.60 -8.02 -24.36
CA ASP A 270 3.01 -7.92 -23.97
C ASP A 270 3.84 -9.08 -24.57
N VAL A 271 3.35 -10.32 -24.60
CA VAL A 271 4.01 -11.47 -25.28
C VAL A 271 4.19 -11.20 -26.78
N ARG A 272 3.15 -10.70 -27.48
CA ARG A 272 3.27 -10.28 -28.89
C ARG A 272 4.31 -9.16 -29.05
N SER A 273 4.41 -8.24 -28.09
CA SER A 273 5.41 -7.17 -28.11
C SER A 273 6.85 -7.69 -27.92
N VAL A 274 7.05 -8.80 -27.19
CA VAL A 274 8.33 -9.52 -27.15
C VAL A 274 8.64 -10.16 -28.50
N ARG A 275 7.71 -10.97 -29.03
CA ARG A 275 7.90 -11.75 -30.26
C ARG A 275 8.10 -10.86 -31.48
N ASP A 276 7.19 -9.91 -31.70
CA ASP A 276 7.08 -9.16 -32.95
C ASP A 276 7.93 -7.88 -32.94
N GLN A 277 8.27 -7.33 -31.76
CA GLN A 277 8.96 -6.04 -31.63
C GLN A 277 10.24 -6.08 -30.79
N SER A 278 10.61 -7.24 -30.22
CA SER A 278 11.73 -7.40 -29.29
C SER A 278 11.70 -6.46 -28.08
N ARG A 279 10.50 -6.07 -27.61
CA ARG A 279 10.35 -5.29 -26.37
C ARG A 279 10.49 -6.21 -25.16
N PRO A 280 11.08 -5.76 -24.04
CA PRO A 280 11.10 -6.54 -22.81
C PRO A 280 9.69 -6.68 -22.22
N MET A 281 9.44 -7.78 -21.52
CA MET A 281 8.26 -7.94 -20.69
C MET A 281 8.26 -6.91 -19.53
N PRO A 282 7.08 -6.51 -19.04
CA PRO A 282 6.92 -5.88 -17.73
C PRO A 282 7.71 -6.62 -16.64
N GLY A 283 8.33 -5.88 -15.73
CA GLY A 283 9.24 -6.42 -14.71
C GLY A 283 10.69 -6.63 -15.16
N CYS A 284 11.05 -6.36 -16.42
CA CYS A 284 12.39 -6.64 -16.98
C CYS A 284 13.28 -5.41 -17.28
N PHE A 285 13.02 -4.24 -16.68
CA PHE A 285 13.70 -2.98 -17.03
C PHE A 285 14.83 -2.54 -16.07
N TYR A 286 14.96 -3.16 -14.90
CA TYR A 286 15.94 -2.82 -13.87
C TYR A 286 16.33 -4.07 -13.06
N ASN A 287 17.45 -4.05 -12.33
CA ASN A 287 17.92 -5.22 -11.57
C ASN A 287 17.14 -5.45 -10.25
N LEU A 288 17.57 -6.37 -9.37
CA LEU A 288 16.91 -6.59 -8.06
C LEU A 288 17.07 -5.43 -7.05
N ARG A 289 17.92 -4.44 -7.36
CA ARG A 289 18.14 -3.24 -6.54
C ARG A 289 17.41 -2.00 -7.08
N GLY A 290 16.50 -2.17 -8.06
CA GLY A 290 15.74 -1.05 -8.64
C GLY A 290 16.50 -0.23 -9.68
N VAL A 291 17.76 -0.55 -9.99
CA VAL A 291 18.64 0.28 -10.80
C VAL A 291 18.75 -0.26 -12.23
N PRO A 292 18.53 0.57 -13.27
CA PRO A 292 19.02 0.34 -14.62
C PRO A 292 20.56 0.41 -14.66
N PHE A 293 21.23 -0.74 -14.55
CA PHE A 293 22.70 -0.83 -14.55
C PHE A 293 23.28 -0.93 -15.98
N PRO A 294 24.46 -0.33 -16.25
CA PRO A 294 25.38 -0.84 -17.27
C PRO A 294 26.06 -2.11 -16.73
N VAL A 295 26.28 -3.11 -17.57
CA VAL A 295 26.97 -4.35 -17.18
C VAL A 295 28.33 -4.39 -17.85
N SER A 296 29.38 -3.99 -17.12
CA SER A 296 30.76 -4.01 -17.64
C SER A 296 31.37 -5.41 -17.69
N MET A 297 30.77 -6.40 -17.02
CA MET A 297 31.25 -7.78 -16.99
C MET A 297 30.07 -8.76 -17.11
N SER A 298 30.06 -9.55 -18.20
CA SER A 298 29.17 -10.70 -18.42
C SER A 298 27.64 -10.45 -18.40
N TRP A 299 27.04 -10.49 -19.59
CA TRP A 299 25.59 -10.58 -19.80
C TRP A 299 24.90 -11.76 -19.07
N LYS A 300 25.66 -12.78 -18.63
CA LYS A 300 25.15 -13.93 -17.86
C LYS A 300 24.65 -13.55 -16.45
N GLU A 301 24.89 -12.32 -16.01
CA GLU A 301 24.42 -11.78 -14.73
C GLU A 301 23.13 -10.93 -14.84
N ALA A 302 22.65 -10.66 -16.06
CA ALA A 302 21.45 -9.86 -16.31
C ALA A 302 20.14 -10.64 -16.07
N ALA A 303 20.00 -11.28 -14.90
CA ALA A 303 18.87 -12.13 -14.51
C ALA A 303 17.49 -11.46 -14.68
N PHE A 304 17.44 -10.11 -14.66
CA PHE A 304 16.22 -9.34 -14.86
C PHE A 304 15.70 -9.35 -16.32
N LEU A 305 16.54 -9.66 -17.31
CA LEU A 305 16.11 -9.89 -18.70
C LEU A 305 15.71 -11.34 -18.97
N TYR A 306 16.08 -12.29 -18.11
CA TYR A 306 15.77 -13.71 -18.30
C TYR A 306 14.28 -14.01 -18.54
N PRO A 307 13.30 -13.38 -17.84
CA PRO A 307 11.89 -13.65 -18.11
C PRO A 307 11.49 -13.25 -19.54
N SER A 308 12.02 -12.15 -20.08
CA SER A 308 11.76 -11.76 -21.48
C SER A 308 12.36 -12.76 -22.48
N GLN A 309 13.53 -13.33 -22.16
CA GLN A 309 14.16 -14.37 -22.99
C GLN A 309 13.39 -15.69 -22.95
N LEU A 310 12.94 -16.11 -21.78
CA LEU A 310 12.07 -17.27 -21.61
C LEU A 310 10.78 -17.11 -22.43
N ILE A 311 10.11 -15.95 -22.31
CA ILE A 311 8.88 -15.66 -23.06
C ILE A 311 9.13 -15.63 -24.57
N ARG A 312 10.26 -15.11 -25.05
CA ARG A 312 10.62 -15.18 -26.48
C ARG A 312 10.73 -16.64 -26.98
N VAL A 313 11.26 -17.55 -26.16
CA VAL A 313 11.43 -18.97 -26.55
C VAL A 313 10.11 -19.73 -26.61
N VAL A 314 9.16 -19.44 -25.71
CA VAL A 314 7.85 -20.11 -25.67
C VAL A 314 6.71 -19.28 -26.28
N ALA A 315 7.04 -18.26 -27.07
CA ALA A 315 6.11 -17.21 -27.48
C ALA A 315 4.91 -17.74 -28.27
N ASP A 316 5.13 -18.63 -29.22
CA ASP A 316 4.05 -19.16 -30.06
C ASP A 316 3.21 -20.18 -29.28
N ASP A 317 3.84 -21.14 -28.58
CA ASP A 317 3.16 -22.11 -27.72
C ASP A 317 2.26 -21.46 -26.66
N ILE A 318 2.74 -20.39 -26.02
CA ILE A 318 1.97 -19.69 -24.98
C ILE A 318 0.89 -18.77 -25.56
N LEU A 319 1.04 -18.30 -26.79
CA LEU A 319 -0.02 -17.60 -27.53
C LEU A 319 -1.10 -18.56 -28.04
N GLU A 320 -0.77 -19.83 -28.32
CA GLU A 320 -1.76 -20.87 -28.60
C GLU A 320 -2.51 -21.26 -27.30
N PHE A 321 -1.78 -21.61 -26.24
CA PHE A 321 -2.36 -21.97 -24.93
C PHE A 321 -3.28 -20.88 -24.34
N THR A 322 -2.94 -19.61 -24.56
CA THR A 322 -3.76 -18.48 -24.10
C THR A 322 -4.78 -17.99 -25.14
N ASP A 323 -5.03 -18.73 -26.22
CA ASP A 323 -5.97 -18.26 -27.24
C ASP A 323 -7.44 -18.21 -26.73
N PRO A 324 -8.12 -17.05 -26.85
CA PRO A 324 -9.53 -16.91 -26.49
C PRO A 324 -10.45 -17.94 -27.15
N LYS A 325 -10.12 -18.42 -28.36
CA LYS A 325 -10.89 -19.43 -29.10
C LYS A 325 -10.63 -20.85 -28.62
N ALA A 326 -9.40 -21.16 -28.23
CA ALA A 326 -9.02 -22.47 -27.70
C ALA A 326 -9.57 -22.68 -26.27
N ASN A 327 -9.76 -21.60 -25.52
CA ASN A 327 -10.34 -21.59 -24.17
C ASN A 327 -9.67 -22.58 -23.19
N GLN A 328 -8.35 -22.76 -23.31
CA GLN A 328 -7.56 -23.64 -22.44
C GLN A 328 -7.03 -22.89 -21.19
N CYS A 329 -6.85 -21.57 -21.30
CA CYS A 329 -6.32 -20.73 -20.23
C CYS A 329 -7.35 -19.70 -19.77
N HIS A 330 -7.64 -19.70 -18.46
CA HIS A 330 -8.68 -18.85 -17.86
C HIS A 330 -8.15 -17.77 -16.92
N SER A 331 -6.90 -17.87 -16.45
CA SER A 331 -6.32 -16.93 -15.49
C SER A 331 -4.79 -16.84 -15.58
N ILE A 332 -4.20 -15.82 -14.95
CA ILE A 332 -2.75 -15.67 -14.82
C ILE A 332 -2.11 -16.78 -13.97
N ALA A 333 -2.87 -17.44 -13.08
CA ALA A 333 -2.40 -18.62 -12.35
C ALA A 333 -2.10 -19.78 -13.32
N ALA A 334 -2.96 -20.03 -14.31
CA ALA A 334 -2.71 -21.03 -15.34
C ALA A 334 -1.49 -20.68 -16.22
N VAL A 335 -1.26 -19.40 -16.52
CA VAL A 335 -0.03 -18.92 -17.21
C VAL A 335 1.22 -19.20 -16.36
N ARG A 336 1.18 -18.90 -15.06
CA ARG A 336 2.28 -19.18 -14.12
C ARG A 336 2.59 -20.68 -14.08
N ASP A 337 1.57 -21.54 -14.02
CA ASP A 337 1.76 -22.99 -13.89
C ASP A 337 2.20 -23.64 -15.20
N TYR A 338 1.78 -23.09 -16.35
CA TYR A 338 2.36 -23.39 -17.65
C TYR A 338 3.86 -23.05 -17.67
N LEU A 339 4.24 -21.83 -17.30
CA LEU A 339 5.65 -21.41 -17.27
C LEU A 339 6.49 -22.23 -16.29
N ARG A 340 5.94 -22.63 -15.13
CA ARG A 340 6.59 -23.53 -14.16
C ARG A 340 7.00 -24.86 -14.80
N LYS A 341 6.16 -25.42 -15.68
CA LYS A 341 6.47 -26.63 -16.45
C LYS A 341 7.53 -26.35 -17.52
N ARG A 342 7.37 -25.28 -18.32
CA ARG A 342 8.34 -24.95 -19.40
C ARG A 342 9.76 -24.70 -18.88
N VAL A 343 9.95 -24.13 -17.67
CA VAL A 343 11.29 -23.94 -17.08
C VAL A 343 11.95 -25.21 -16.54
N GLN A 344 11.25 -26.35 -16.52
CA GLN A 344 11.84 -27.66 -16.22
C GLN A 344 12.39 -28.35 -17.49
N GLU A 345 12.01 -27.87 -18.68
CA GLU A 345 12.44 -28.45 -19.95
C GLU A 345 13.85 -28.01 -20.34
N ARG A 346 14.77 -28.98 -20.42
CA ARG A 346 16.18 -28.75 -20.76
C ARG A 346 16.38 -27.94 -22.05
N LYS A 347 15.57 -28.20 -23.09
CA LYS A 347 15.65 -27.48 -24.38
C LYS A 347 15.24 -26.01 -24.24
N VAL A 348 14.14 -25.72 -23.53
CA VAL A 348 13.69 -24.35 -23.24
C VAL A 348 14.74 -23.59 -22.44
N LEU A 349 15.32 -24.22 -21.41
CA LEU A 349 16.39 -23.62 -20.61
C LEU A 349 17.65 -23.29 -21.43
N GLN A 350 18.10 -24.19 -22.30
CA GLN A 350 19.26 -23.94 -23.17
C GLN A 350 19.02 -22.79 -24.14
N MET A 351 17.84 -22.74 -24.78
CA MET A 351 17.45 -21.67 -25.70
C MET A 351 17.32 -20.32 -24.98
N ALA A 352 16.68 -20.27 -23.80
CA ALA A 352 16.45 -19.04 -23.04
C ALA A 352 17.76 -18.42 -22.50
N HIS A 353 18.77 -19.26 -22.21
CA HIS A 353 20.10 -18.81 -21.77
C HIS A 353 21.06 -18.49 -22.93
N GLU A 354 20.67 -18.69 -24.19
CA GLU A 354 21.55 -18.55 -25.36
C GLU A 354 22.88 -19.35 -25.17
N SER A 355 22.79 -20.56 -24.59
CA SER A 355 23.96 -21.32 -24.11
C SER A 355 23.78 -22.83 -24.22
N HIS A 356 24.80 -23.51 -24.77
CA HIS A 356 24.87 -24.98 -24.84
C HIS A 356 25.19 -25.64 -23.48
N PHE A 357 25.72 -24.88 -22.52
CA PHE A 357 25.97 -25.39 -21.17
C PHE A 357 24.64 -25.65 -20.43
N SER A 358 24.47 -26.87 -19.93
CA SER A 358 23.22 -27.34 -19.35
C SER A 358 23.04 -26.84 -17.91
N LYS A 359 22.56 -25.60 -17.74
CA LYS A 359 21.86 -25.21 -16.49
C LYS A 359 20.64 -26.13 -16.34
N VAL A 360 20.53 -26.81 -15.20
CA VAL A 360 19.41 -27.72 -14.90
C VAL A 360 18.17 -26.96 -14.42
N GLN A 361 18.34 -25.77 -13.81
CA GLN A 361 17.26 -24.91 -13.32
C GLN A 361 17.62 -23.42 -13.43
N PRO A 362 16.62 -22.50 -13.38
CA PRO A 362 16.84 -21.07 -13.16
C PRO A 362 17.45 -20.78 -11.78
N THR A 363 18.37 -19.81 -11.73
CA THR A 363 18.97 -19.30 -10.49
C THR A 363 17.94 -18.58 -9.60
N ARG A 364 18.26 -18.38 -8.32
CA ARG A 364 17.41 -17.62 -7.38
C ARG A 364 17.04 -16.23 -7.90
N ALA A 365 18.00 -15.51 -8.51
CA ALA A 365 17.74 -14.20 -9.09
C ALA A 365 16.80 -14.27 -10.31
N GLU A 366 16.94 -15.28 -11.17
CA GLU A 366 16.04 -15.54 -12.29
C GLU A 366 14.63 -15.94 -11.82
N LYS A 367 14.50 -16.79 -10.79
CA LYS A 367 13.22 -17.13 -10.13
C LYS A 367 12.50 -15.87 -9.60
N ILE A 368 13.21 -14.97 -8.90
CA ILE A 368 12.66 -13.69 -8.42
C ILE A 368 12.19 -12.81 -9.59
N CYS A 369 12.96 -12.72 -10.67
CA CYS A 369 12.60 -11.91 -11.84
C CYS A 369 11.38 -12.46 -12.58
N ILE A 370 11.19 -13.79 -12.65
CA ILE A 370 9.96 -14.40 -13.17
C ILE A 370 8.75 -14.02 -12.30
N ARG A 371 8.86 -14.15 -10.96
CA ARG A 371 7.79 -13.74 -10.04
C ARG A 371 7.45 -12.25 -10.21
N ARG A 372 8.45 -11.37 -10.37
CA ARG A 372 8.28 -9.93 -10.62
C ARG A 372 7.65 -9.59 -11.97
N MET A 373 7.88 -10.40 -13.01
CA MET A 373 7.17 -10.27 -14.29
C MET A 373 5.69 -10.65 -14.12
N ILE A 374 5.40 -11.79 -13.50
CA ILE A 374 4.03 -12.30 -13.32
C ILE A 374 3.19 -11.39 -12.42
N SER A 375 3.78 -10.77 -11.39
CA SER A 375 3.06 -9.84 -10.50
C SER A 375 2.51 -8.60 -11.21
N ARG A 376 3.01 -8.26 -12.42
CA ARG A 376 2.46 -7.17 -13.26
C ARG A 376 1.06 -7.47 -13.82
N TYR A 377 0.59 -8.71 -13.72
CA TYR A 377 -0.69 -9.17 -14.30
C TYR A 377 -1.66 -9.75 -13.27
N TRP A 378 -1.17 -10.20 -12.09
CA TRP A 378 -1.95 -10.99 -11.12
C TRP A 378 -3.31 -10.38 -10.77
N ASP A 379 -3.30 -9.09 -10.40
CA ASP A 379 -4.49 -8.30 -10.05
C ASP A 379 -4.60 -7.03 -10.92
N ASN A 380 -4.06 -7.04 -12.14
CA ASN A 380 -3.89 -5.81 -12.91
C ASN A 380 -4.08 -6.00 -14.42
N SER A 381 -5.27 -5.61 -14.90
CA SER A 381 -5.63 -5.52 -16.31
C SER A 381 -5.26 -4.17 -16.97
N SER A 382 -4.90 -3.15 -16.18
CA SER A 382 -4.44 -1.85 -16.70
C SER A 382 -3.06 -2.00 -17.37
N PRO A 383 -2.66 -1.12 -18.32
CA PRO A 383 -1.37 -1.23 -18.99
C PRO A 383 -0.16 -1.10 -18.06
N PHE A 384 -0.32 -0.36 -16.95
CA PHE A 384 0.73 -0.03 -15.98
C PHE A 384 1.28 -1.26 -15.25
N SER A 385 2.44 -1.11 -14.63
CA SER A 385 3.11 -2.10 -13.79
C SER A 385 2.67 -2.08 -12.32
N LEU A 386 1.71 -1.20 -12.01
CA LEU A 386 1.00 -1.05 -10.74
C LEU A 386 -0.51 -1.20 -10.95
N ASP A 387 -1.20 -1.86 -10.01
CA ASP A 387 -2.65 -1.73 -9.84
C ASP A 387 -2.96 -0.35 -9.24
N LEU A 388 -3.33 0.60 -10.10
CA LEU A 388 -3.59 1.98 -9.73
C LEU A 388 -4.85 2.15 -8.87
N LEU A 389 -5.87 1.32 -9.07
CA LEU A 389 -7.12 1.39 -8.30
C LEU A 389 -6.85 1.00 -6.86
N GLY A 390 -6.22 -0.16 -6.63
CA GLY A 390 -5.81 -0.57 -5.30
C GLY A 390 -4.78 0.37 -4.67
N ALA A 391 -3.86 0.97 -5.45
CA ALA A 391 -2.89 1.92 -4.94
C ALA A 391 -3.54 3.19 -4.37
N VAL A 392 -4.45 3.81 -5.12
CA VAL A 392 -5.20 5.00 -4.66
C VAL A 392 -6.05 4.68 -3.43
N ILE A 393 -6.75 3.54 -3.41
CA ILE A 393 -7.54 3.10 -2.25
C ILE A 393 -6.66 2.96 -1.00
N ARG A 394 -5.49 2.33 -1.12
CA ARG A 394 -4.52 2.21 -0.01
C ARG A 394 -4.00 3.57 0.46
N GLN A 395 -3.61 4.46 -0.46
CA GLN A 395 -3.17 5.83 -0.13
C GLN A 395 -4.28 6.67 0.53
N GLY A 396 -5.56 6.38 0.24
CA GLY A 396 -6.72 7.02 0.87
C GLY A 396 -6.71 6.99 2.41
N LYS A 397 -6.09 5.98 3.03
CA LYS A 397 -5.92 5.93 4.48
C LYS A 397 -4.83 6.89 4.99
N PHE A 398 -3.71 6.99 4.28
CA PHE A 398 -2.68 7.97 4.62
C PHE A 398 -3.24 9.40 4.50
N ILE A 399 -3.91 9.70 3.39
CA ILE A 399 -4.61 10.97 3.15
C ILE A 399 -5.52 11.34 4.32
N GLN A 400 -6.45 10.45 4.72
CA GLN A 400 -7.36 10.69 5.85
C GLN A 400 -6.63 10.84 7.20
N GLN A 401 -5.51 10.15 7.42
CA GLN A 401 -4.73 10.32 8.66
C GLN A 401 -4.04 11.68 8.69
N MET A 402 -3.46 12.13 7.57
CA MET A 402 -2.79 13.43 7.48
C MET A 402 -3.76 14.60 7.61
N ASP A 403 -4.93 14.49 6.97
CA ASP A 403 -5.99 15.49 7.04
C ASP A 403 -6.57 15.64 8.46
N ARG A 404 -6.92 14.51 9.13
CA ARG A 404 -7.41 14.52 10.51
C ARG A 404 -6.41 15.09 11.53
N ILE A 405 -5.12 14.90 11.28
CA ILE A 405 -4.04 15.51 12.08
C ILE A 405 -3.95 17.03 11.86
N ASN A 406 -4.38 17.51 10.69
CA ASN A 406 -4.61 18.92 10.37
C ASN A 406 -3.41 19.85 10.66
N TRP A 407 -2.19 19.41 10.33
CA TRP A 407 -0.98 20.23 10.56
C TRP A 407 -1.02 21.58 9.85
N LEU A 408 -1.77 21.72 8.74
CA LEU A 408 -1.93 23.00 8.03
C LEU A 408 -2.48 24.10 8.94
N ARG A 409 -3.41 23.77 9.85
CA ARG A 409 -4.00 24.73 10.80
C ARG A 409 -3.24 24.80 12.14
N SER A 410 -2.09 24.12 12.26
CA SER A 410 -1.27 24.14 13.47
C SER A 410 -0.41 25.41 13.58
N PRO A 411 -0.41 26.12 14.71
CA PRO A 411 0.46 27.29 14.92
C PRO A 411 1.95 26.93 14.92
N THR A 412 2.30 25.64 15.01
CA THR A 412 3.70 25.15 14.98
C THR A 412 4.08 24.50 13.64
N LEU A 413 3.26 24.64 12.58
CA LEU A 413 3.46 24.02 11.26
C LEU A 413 4.93 24.08 10.80
N HIS A 414 5.54 25.27 10.73
CA HIS A 414 6.95 25.41 10.30
C HIS A 414 7.93 24.59 11.14
N ALA A 415 7.79 24.58 12.47
CA ALA A 415 8.65 23.79 13.37
C ALA A 415 8.42 22.28 13.17
N THR A 416 7.17 21.86 12.96
CA THR A 416 6.81 20.48 12.62
C THR A 416 7.41 20.04 11.29
N ILE A 417 7.33 20.86 10.24
CA ILE A 417 7.98 20.58 8.95
C ILE A 417 9.51 20.49 9.10
N SER A 418 10.15 21.40 9.87
CA SER A 418 11.60 21.33 10.11
C SER A 418 12.00 20.05 10.85
N ARG A 419 11.19 19.62 11.83
CA ARG A 419 11.43 18.41 12.62
C ARG A 419 11.28 17.15 11.77
N LEU A 420 10.23 17.05 10.96
CA LEU A 420 10.00 15.87 10.12
C LEU A 420 11.02 15.73 8.98
N ILE A 421 11.51 16.84 8.40
CA ILE A 421 12.58 16.78 7.39
C ILE A 421 13.89 16.26 8.01
N ARG A 422 14.24 16.73 9.23
CA ARG A 422 15.40 16.21 9.99
C ARG A 422 15.24 14.75 10.39
N LYS A 423 14.02 14.31 10.74
CA LYS A 423 13.71 12.92 11.08
C LYS A 423 13.77 12.01 9.85
N TYR A 424 13.33 12.52 8.69
CA TYR A 424 13.40 11.84 7.40
C TYR A 424 14.85 11.63 6.93
N SER A 425 15.77 12.57 7.15
CA SER A 425 17.19 12.35 6.80
C SER A 425 17.80 11.17 7.57
N VAL A 426 17.54 11.08 8.87
CA VAL A 426 17.96 9.96 9.72
C VAL A 426 17.30 8.65 9.27
N PHE A 427 15.98 8.65 9.02
CA PHE A 427 15.27 7.47 8.52
C PHE A 427 15.82 6.97 7.17
N PHE A 428 16.18 7.88 6.26
CA PHE A 428 16.78 7.50 4.99
C PHE A 428 18.20 6.93 5.16
N GLY A 429 18.99 7.48 6.08
CA GLY A 429 20.27 6.89 6.49
C GLY A 429 20.10 5.46 7.00
N ILE A 430 19.13 5.21 7.88
CA ILE A 430 18.80 3.87 8.39
C ILE A 430 18.49 2.89 7.24
N MET A 431 17.71 3.30 6.24
CA MET A 431 17.44 2.47 5.05
C MET A 431 18.69 2.23 4.21
N ALA A 432 19.56 3.23 4.05
CA ALA A 432 20.77 3.14 3.24
C ALA A 432 21.83 2.22 3.89
N ASP A 433 21.98 2.30 5.20
CA ASP A 433 22.95 1.51 5.98
C ASP A 433 22.50 0.06 6.21
N ASN A 434 21.20 -0.24 6.07
CA ASN A 434 20.62 -1.55 6.36
C ASN A 434 19.79 -2.10 5.18
N PRO A 435 20.39 -2.34 3.99
CA PRO A 435 19.68 -2.66 2.75
C PRO A 435 18.93 -4.01 2.72
N LYS A 436 19.07 -4.83 3.77
CA LYS A 436 18.34 -6.10 3.97
C LYS A 436 17.14 -5.97 4.91
N GLU A 437 17.02 -4.85 5.61
CA GLU A 437 16.01 -4.62 6.64
C GLU A 437 14.88 -3.73 6.10
N MET A 438 13.67 -3.94 6.61
CA MET A 438 12.50 -3.14 6.25
C MET A 438 12.31 -2.02 7.28
N ALA A 439 12.78 -0.82 6.95
CA ALA A 439 12.40 0.37 7.71
C ALA A 439 10.93 0.72 7.44
N VAL A 440 10.21 1.16 8.48
CA VAL A 440 8.78 1.49 8.41
C VAL A 440 8.57 2.90 8.96
N PRO A 441 7.98 3.83 8.16
CA PRO A 441 7.91 5.22 8.53
C PRO A 441 6.83 5.50 9.58
N THR A 442 7.06 6.55 10.37
CA THR A 442 6.00 7.29 11.07
C THR A 442 5.32 8.27 10.08
N LEU A 443 4.08 8.70 10.35
CA LEU A 443 3.29 9.55 9.42
C LEU A 443 4.02 10.83 8.98
N ASP A 444 4.77 11.46 9.88
CA ASP A 444 5.59 12.65 9.62
C ASP A 444 6.78 12.36 8.69
N VAL A 445 7.43 11.21 8.87
CA VAL A 445 8.51 10.73 8.00
C VAL A 445 7.99 10.32 6.62
N ASP A 446 6.83 9.66 6.57
CA ASP A 446 6.23 9.19 5.32
C ASP A 446 5.77 10.37 4.45
N LEU A 447 5.23 11.44 5.04
CA LEU A 447 4.94 12.69 4.34
C LEU A 447 6.18 13.22 3.62
N ALA A 448 7.33 13.34 4.30
CA ALA A 448 8.57 13.78 3.67
C ALA A 448 9.04 12.81 2.59
N TRP A 449 8.93 11.50 2.83
CA TRP A 449 9.35 10.47 1.89
C TRP A 449 8.53 10.48 0.60
N HIS A 450 7.20 10.53 0.70
CA HIS A 450 6.28 10.70 -0.42
C HIS A 450 6.55 12.02 -1.17
N THR A 451 6.76 13.12 -0.44
CA THR A 451 7.12 14.42 -1.05
C THR A 451 8.39 14.32 -1.89
N HIS A 452 9.38 13.53 -1.45
CA HIS A 452 10.61 13.29 -2.21
C HIS A 452 10.35 12.45 -3.47
N GLN A 453 9.56 11.37 -3.35
CA GLN A 453 9.26 10.45 -4.47
C GLN A 453 8.57 11.16 -5.64
N LEU A 454 7.78 12.20 -5.35
CA LEU A 454 7.16 13.10 -6.34
C LEU A 454 8.18 13.98 -7.12
N SER A 455 9.47 13.92 -6.78
CA SER A 455 10.59 14.38 -7.60
C SER A 455 11.47 13.19 -8.06
N PRO A 456 10.95 12.28 -8.91
CA PRO A 456 11.47 10.92 -9.09
C PRO A 456 12.93 10.86 -9.56
N ARG A 457 13.35 11.73 -10.49
CA ARG A 457 14.77 11.84 -10.89
C ARG A 457 15.69 12.26 -9.73
N GLN A 458 15.24 13.18 -8.87
CA GLN A 458 16.00 13.62 -7.69
C GLN A 458 16.05 12.50 -6.65
N TYR A 459 14.90 11.89 -6.34
CA TYR A 459 14.76 10.77 -5.41
C TYR A 459 15.61 9.55 -5.82
N TYR A 460 15.63 9.22 -7.11
CA TYR A 460 16.52 8.18 -7.66
C TYR A 460 17.99 8.52 -7.41
N ASN A 461 18.42 9.73 -7.80
CA ASN A 461 19.80 10.18 -7.63
C ASN A 461 20.23 10.20 -6.15
N TYR A 462 19.33 10.60 -5.25
CA TYR A 462 19.55 10.61 -3.80
C TYR A 462 19.68 9.18 -3.25
N SER A 463 18.76 8.28 -3.62
CA SER A 463 18.80 6.86 -3.26
C SER A 463 20.11 6.20 -3.66
N VAL A 464 20.49 6.30 -4.93
CA VAL A 464 21.69 5.63 -5.44
C VAL A 464 22.97 6.20 -4.85
N ARG A 465 23.03 7.53 -4.62
CA ARG A 465 24.20 8.21 -4.03
C ARG A 465 24.44 7.84 -2.56
N LEU A 466 23.40 7.61 -1.77
CA LEU A 466 23.56 7.21 -0.37
C LEU A 466 23.80 5.71 -0.20
N THR A 467 23.24 4.87 -1.08
CA THR A 467 23.35 3.40 -1.02
C THR A 467 24.58 2.85 -1.74
N ASN A 468 25.62 3.64 -2.02
CA ASN A 468 26.67 3.35 -3.01
C ASN A 468 27.33 1.93 -2.96
N ARG A 469 27.28 1.20 -1.85
CA ARG A 469 27.84 -0.17 -1.71
C ARG A 469 26.88 -1.12 -0.97
N PRO A 470 25.92 -1.79 -1.63
CA PRO A 470 25.67 -1.83 -3.08
C PRO A 470 24.56 -0.88 -3.56
N MET A 471 24.85 -0.08 -4.58
CA MET A 471 23.93 0.91 -5.14
C MET A 471 22.51 0.38 -5.39
N GLN A 472 21.53 1.05 -4.79
CA GLN A 472 20.12 0.67 -4.69
C GLN A 472 19.21 1.89 -4.87
N PHE A 473 18.21 1.75 -5.74
CA PHE A 473 17.08 2.66 -5.79
C PHE A 473 16.09 2.23 -4.70
N ILE A 474 15.93 3.00 -3.63
CA ILE A 474 15.08 2.62 -2.51
C ILE A 474 13.61 2.66 -2.97
N ASP A 475 12.89 1.54 -2.81
CA ASP A 475 11.47 1.47 -3.18
C ASP A 475 10.58 1.88 -2.02
N HIS A 476 9.36 2.29 -2.33
CA HIS A 476 8.26 2.39 -1.37
C HIS A 476 7.26 1.30 -1.75
N ASN A 477 7.22 0.22 -0.95
CA ASN A 477 6.32 -0.89 -1.23
C ASN A 477 4.93 -0.54 -0.67
N ASP A 478 3.99 -0.29 -1.58
CA ASP A 478 2.61 0.03 -1.29
C ASP A 478 1.76 -1.18 -0.84
N LYS A 479 2.33 -2.39 -0.79
CA LYS A 479 1.66 -3.63 -0.34
C LYS A 479 2.61 -4.47 0.52
N VAL A 480 2.50 -4.37 1.85
CA VAL A 480 3.36 -5.02 2.85
C VAL A 480 2.51 -5.82 3.83
N ASP A 481 2.91 -7.05 4.15
CA ASP A 481 2.23 -7.86 5.17
C ASP A 481 2.22 -7.19 6.56
N GLU A 482 1.07 -7.20 7.24
CA GLU A 482 0.83 -6.58 8.56
C GLU A 482 1.85 -7.00 9.63
N LEU A 483 2.23 -8.28 9.68
CA LEU A 483 3.22 -8.78 10.64
C LEU A 483 4.63 -8.29 10.27
N LYS A 484 4.97 -8.30 8.97
CA LYS A 484 6.25 -7.74 8.50
C LYS A 484 6.34 -6.23 8.79
N LEU A 485 5.25 -5.48 8.56
CA LEU A 485 5.17 -4.05 8.86
C LEU A 485 5.33 -3.78 10.36
N THR A 486 4.65 -4.55 11.21
CA THR A 486 4.75 -4.44 12.67
C THR A 486 6.17 -4.69 13.16
N ASN A 487 6.82 -5.76 12.68
CA ASN A 487 8.20 -6.10 13.04
C ASN A 487 9.20 -5.06 12.51
N GLY A 488 9.02 -4.58 11.27
CA GLY A 488 9.84 -3.52 10.69
C GLY A 488 9.72 -2.19 11.44
N PHE A 489 8.53 -1.86 11.96
CA PHE A 489 8.33 -0.67 12.79
C PHE A 489 8.99 -0.77 14.17
N GLU A 490 8.93 -1.94 14.81
CA GLU A 490 9.67 -2.21 16.05
C GLU A 490 11.18 -2.06 15.84
N TRP A 491 11.71 -2.68 14.78
CA TRP A 491 13.10 -2.57 14.36
C TRP A 491 13.50 -1.11 14.05
N THR A 492 12.64 -0.35 13.36
CA THR A 492 12.89 1.06 13.02
C THR A 492 12.91 1.94 14.27
N CYS A 493 11.97 1.74 15.20
CA CYS A 493 11.93 2.46 16.47
C CYS A 493 13.23 2.25 17.26
N LYS A 494 13.70 1.00 17.35
CA LYS A 494 14.96 0.64 17.98
C LYS A 494 16.15 1.30 17.26
N ARG A 495 16.29 1.07 15.95
CA ARG A 495 17.48 1.53 15.20
C ARG A 495 17.56 3.05 15.15
N TYR A 496 16.43 3.76 15.03
CA TYR A 496 16.39 5.22 15.10
C TYR A 496 16.92 5.72 16.45
N ARG A 497 16.52 5.09 17.55
CA ARG A 497 16.99 5.44 18.89
C ARG A 497 18.49 5.20 19.05
N GLU A 498 19.00 4.07 18.52
CA GLU A 498 20.42 3.73 18.53
C GLU A 498 21.27 4.77 17.77
N VAL A 499 20.85 5.23 16.59
CA VAL A 499 21.60 6.20 15.77
C VAL A 499 21.37 7.67 16.14
N THR A 500 20.58 7.94 17.18
CA THR A 500 20.25 9.30 17.64
C THR A 500 20.50 9.52 19.14
N ASP A 501 21.24 8.60 19.77
CA ASP A 501 21.59 8.63 21.20
C ASP A 501 20.37 8.78 22.12
N GLY A 502 19.32 8.02 21.83
CA GLY A 502 18.16 7.89 22.72
C GLY A 502 16.89 8.63 22.29
N LYS A 503 16.87 9.36 21.16
CA LYS A 503 15.65 10.06 20.73
C LYS A 503 14.52 9.09 20.37
N ILE A 504 13.29 9.55 20.56
CA ILE A 504 12.09 8.80 20.28
C ILE A 504 11.74 8.88 18.79
N TYR A 505 11.37 7.75 18.18
CA TYR A 505 10.90 7.71 16.80
C TYR A 505 9.40 7.97 16.66
N SER A 506 8.58 7.27 17.46
CA SER A 506 7.13 7.46 17.52
C SER A 506 6.76 8.16 18.82
N GLU A 507 6.14 9.33 18.71
CA GLU A 507 5.68 10.17 19.84
C GLU A 507 4.21 9.88 20.20
N CYS A 508 3.57 8.93 19.51
CA CYS A 508 2.23 8.46 19.84
C CYS A 508 2.24 7.67 21.17
N VAL A 509 1.36 7.99 22.12
CA VAL A 509 1.23 7.28 23.42
C VAL A 509 0.11 6.22 23.45
N CYS A 510 -0.39 5.79 22.29
CA CYS A 510 -1.40 4.73 22.23
C CYS A 510 -0.85 3.36 22.69
N TRP A 511 -1.75 2.44 23.03
CA TRP A 511 -1.40 1.11 23.57
C TRP A 511 -0.38 0.35 22.70
N PHE A 512 -0.51 0.45 21.37
CA PHE A 512 0.39 -0.19 20.41
C PHE A 512 1.79 0.41 20.45
N CYS A 513 1.93 1.75 20.44
CA CYS A 513 3.24 2.38 20.48
C CYS A 513 3.93 2.22 21.86
N GLU A 514 3.15 2.16 22.95
CA GLU A 514 3.65 1.74 24.26
C GLU A 514 4.16 0.29 24.25
N ALA A 515 3.38 -0.64 23.68
CA ALA A 515 3.79 -2.03 23.52
C ALA A 515 5.09 -2.19 22.70
N ILE A 516 5.23 -1.44 21.61
CA ILE A 516 6.43 -1.44 20.75
C ILE A 516 7.64 -0.85 21.48
N ARG A 517 7.48 0.22 22.27
CA ARG A 517 8.58 0.84 23.02
C ARG A 517 9.06 0.00 24.21
N TYR A 518 8.17 -0.76 24.86
CA TYR A 518 8.47 -1.41 26.14
C TYR A 518 9.63 -2.43 26.11
N PRO A 519 9.68 -3.44 25.20
CA PRO A 519 10.74 -4.45 25.20
C PRO A 519 12.13 -3.86 24.97
N ASP A 520 12.21 -2.82 24.14
CA ASP A 520 13.45 -2.14 23.79
C ASP A 520 14.04 -1.33 24.96
N LEU A 521 13.17 -0.69 25.77
CA LEU A 521 13.54 0.12 26.93
C LEU A 521 13.80 -0.68 28.20
N TYR A 522 13.05 -1.76 28.41
CA TYR A 522 12.89 -2.42 29.72
C TYR A 522 13.01 -3.95 29.67
N GLY A 523 13.46 -4.52 28.56
CA GLY A 523 13.78 -5.96 28.44
C GLY A 523 14.92 -6.41 29.36
N GLN A 524 14.90 -7.69 29.76
CA GLN A 524 15.69 -8.24 30.87
C GLN A 524 17.22 -8.35 30.62
N PHE A 525 17.74 -7.97 29.46
CA PHE A 525 19.15 -8.21 29.05
C PHE A 525 19.86 -6.98 28.44
N ARG A 526 19.59 -5.75 28.91
CA ARG A 526 20.16 -4.51 28.31
C ARG A 526 20.60 -3.44 29.32
N SER A 527 21.32 -3.84 30.37
CA SER A 527 21.72 -2.95 31.48
C SER A 527 22.95 -2.07 31.22
N SER A 528 23.56 -2.07 30.02
CA SER A 528 24.91 -1.51 29.78
C SER A 528 25.03 -0.40 28.71
N LEU A 529 23.93 0.11 28.14
CA LEU A 529 23.98 1.14 27.09
C LEU A 529 23.68 2.54 27.65
N LEU A 530 24.63 3.48 27.49
CA LEU A 530 24.53 4.85 28.01
C LEU A 530 23.26 5.58 27.54
N TRP A 531 22.96 5.51 26.24
CA TRP A 531 21.77 6.14 25.63
C TRP A 531 20.44 5.64 26.21
N LEU A 532 20.41 4.46 26.85
CA LEU A 532 19.18 3.89 27.41
C LEU A 532 18.66 4.71 28.59
N SER A 533 19.54 5.43 29.30
CA SER A 533 19.16 6.39 30.33
C SER A 533 18.38 7.56 29.72
N ASP A 534 18.92 8.17 28.68
CA ASP A 534 18.33 9.34 28.03
C ASP A 534 17.07 8.99 27.23
N ALA A 535 17.02 7.80 26.64
CA ALA A 535 15.79 7.27 26.04
C ALA A 535 14.64 7.10 27.04
N ARG A 536 14.95 6.70 28.28
CA ARG A 536 13.94 6.59 29.36
C ARG A 536 13.46 7.98 29.79
N LYS A 537 14.40 8.91 30.05
CA LYS A 537 14.06 10.32 30.35
C LYS A 537 13.19 10.96 29.26
N ALA A 538 13.50 10.70 27.99
CA ALA A 538 12.72 11.20 26.86
C ALA A 538 11.29 10.64 26.83
N VAL A 539 11.07 9.39 27.26
CA VAL A 539 9.73 8.80 27.37
C VAL A 539 8.98 9.35 28.57
N ASP A 540 9.66 9.51 29.72
CA ASP A 540 9.09 10.15 30.91
C ASP A 540 8.74 11.63 30.66
N GLU A 541 9.44 12.30 29.73
CA GLU A 541 9.11 13.64 29.20
C GLU A 541 7.90 13.60 28.25
N LEU A 542 7.87 12.66 27.31
CA LEU A 542 6.73 12.47 26.40
C LEU A 542 5.42 12.23 27.18
N HIS A 543 5.43 11.38 28.19
CA HIS A 543 4.25 11.13 29.03
C HIS A 543 3.78 12.40 29.75
N ARG A 544 4.69 13.19 30.34
CA ARG A 544 4.35 14.47 30.98
C ARG A 544 3.76 15.48 30.00
N GLN A 545 4.26 15.55 28.76
CA GLN A 545 3.70 16.43 27.73
C GLN A 545 2.27 16.03 27.34
N HIS A 546 1.99 14.73 27.25
CA HIS A 546 0.63 14.22 26.98
C HIS A 546 -0.32 14.40 28.17
N ASP A 547 0.13 14.22 29.42
CA ASP A 547 -0.69 14.46 30.63
C ASP A 547 -1.16 15.92 30.75
N HIS A 548 -0.38 16.87 30.21
CA HIS A 548 -0.74 18.28 30.16
C HIS A 548 -1.55 18.70 28.92
N ALA A 549 -1.67 17.83 27.91
CA ALA A 549 -2.40 18.13 26.68
C ALA A 549 -3.91 17.83 26.82
N SER A 550 -4.75 18.87 26.73
CA SER A 550 -6.20 18.69 26.78
C SER A 550 -6.73 18.02 25.49
N LYS A 551 -7.01 16.72 25.59
CA LYS A 551 -7.56 15.82 24.53
C LYS A 551 -6.60 15.46 23.40
N SER A 552 -6.11 14.21 23.46
CA SER A 552 -5.93 13.29 22.32
C SER A 552 -5.17 13.76 21.07
N ASP A 553 -4.23 14.70 21.16
CA ASP A 553 -3.29 14.95 20.06
C ASP A 553 -2.28 13.79 19.97
N SER A 554 -2.67 12.73 19.25
CA SER A 554 -1.83 11.55 19.10
C SER A 554 -0.64 11.87 18.18
N GLY A 555 0.47 12.29 18.79
CA GLY A 555 1.73 12.59 18.10
C GLY A 555 2.19 11.46 17.16
N PRO A 556 3.13 11.73 16.22
CA PRO A 556 3.40 10.90 15.04
C PRO A 556 3.39 9.38 15.27
N HIS A 557 2.35 8.73 14.73
CA HIS A 557 2.10 7.29 14.78
C HIS A 557 2.73 6.55 13.58
N ILE A 558 2.71 5.22 13.59
CA ILE A 558 3.11 4.37 12.45
C ILE A 558 2.24 4.70 11.21
N SER A 559 2.86 4.80 10.03
CA SER A 559 2.14 4.82 8.76
C SER A 559 1.79 3.39 8.35
N ILE A 560 0.49 3.10 8.20
CA ILE A 560 -0.05 1.75 7.97
C ILE A 560 -0.84 1.62 6.66
N HIS A 561 -0.70 2.59 5.76
CA HIS A 561 -1.46 2.63 4.51
C HIS A 561 -1.07 1.51 3.53
N SER A 562 0.18 1.04 3.58
CA SER A 562 0.66 -0.10 2.79
C SER A 562 0.31 -1.48 3.38
N ALA A 563 -0.32 -1.53 4.56
CA ALA A 563 -0.56 -2.77 5.30
C ALA A 563 -1.64 -3.65 4.65
N VAL A 564 -1.27 -4.91 4.37
CA VAL A 564 -2.18 -5.97 3.92
C VAL A 564 -2.03 -7.23 4.80
N ARG A 565 -3.07 -8.03 4.86
CA ARG A 565 -3.11 -9.36 5.49
C ARG A 565 -3.02 -10.42 4.43
N LEU A 566 -1.93 -11.18 4.39
CA LEU A 566 -1.87 -12.37 3.52
C LEU A 566 -2.76 -13.47 4.11
N GLN A 567 -3.77 -13.94 3.35
CA GLN A 567 -4.52 -15.14 3.72
C GLN A 567 -3.71 -16.42 3.48
N ASN A 568 -4.11 -17.47 4.21
CA ASN A 568 -3.86 -18.88 3.95
C ASN A 568 -2.41 -19.39 4.07
N SER A 569 -1.92 -19.31 5.30
CA SER A 569 -1.48 -20.55 5.97
C SER A 569 -1.89 -20.50 7.45
N GLU A 570 -2.10 -21.66 8.07
CA GLU A 570 -2.37 -21.75 9.51
C GLU A 570 -1.18 -21.18 10.32
N VAL A 571 0.04 -21.42 9.86
CA VAL A 571 1.28 -20.82 10.39
C VAL A 571 1.19 -19.29 10.41
N ASN A 572 0.75 -18.65 9.32
CA ASN A 572 0.61 -17.19 9.24
C ASN A 572 -0.45 -16.65 10.21
N ARG A 573 -1.52 -17.42 10.49
CA ARG A 573 -2.50 -17.08 11.55
C ARG A 573 -1.83 -17.13 12.93
N ILE A 574 -1.22 -18.26 13.27
CA ILE A 574 -0.54 -18.49 14.57
C ILE A 574 0.54 -17.43 14.83
N MET A 575 1.34 -17.05 13.82
CA MET A 575 2.37 -16.03 13.96
C MET A 575 1.79 -14.64 14.29
N ARG A 576 0.66 -14.26 13.68
CA ARG A 576 -0.05 -12.99 13.97
C ARG A 576 -0.67 -12.98 15.36
N GLU A 577 -1.35 -14.06 15.74
CA GLU A 577 -1.93 -14.24 17.08
C GLU A 577 -0.85 -14.19 18.16
N THR A 578 0.26 -14.91 17.94
CA THR A 578 1.45 -14.88 18.81
C THR A 578 2.00 -13.46 18.97
N LYS A 579 2.15 -12.69 17.88
CA LYS A 579 2.62 -11.30 17.94
C LYS A 579 1.64 -10.40 18.69
N ALA A 580 0.33 -10.58 18.49
CA ALA A 580 -0.70 -9.83 19.22
C ALA A 580 -0.62 -10.08 20.73
N LEU A 581 -0.46 -11.33 21.15
CA LEU A 581 -0.25 -11.69 22.57
C LEU A 581 1.04 -11.09 23.15
N GLN A 582 2.14 -11.10 22.39
CA GLN A 582 3.40 -10.45 22.80
C GLN A 582 3.23 -8.94 23.03
N LEU A 583 2.55 -8.25 22.11
CA LEU A 583 2.25 -6.81 22.23
C LEU A 583 1.33 -6.52 23.43
N LEU A 584 0.31 -7.34 23.64
CA LEU A 584 -0.60 -7.20 24.78
C LEU A 584 0.12 -7.37 26.12
N GLU A 585 1.03 -8.34 26.24
CA GLU A 585 1.82 -8.53 27.46
C GLU A 585 2.86 -7.41 27.66
N ALA A 586 3.48 -6.91 26.58
CA ALA A 586 4.35 -5.73 26.65
C ALA A 586 3.57 -4.49 27.15
N TYR A 587 2.35 -4.27 26.65
CA TYR A 587 1.48 -3.19 27.12
C TYR A 587 1.08 -3.36 28.60
N ARG A 588 0.67 -4.56 29.02
CA ARG A 588 0.39 -4.88 30.44
C ARG A 588 1.60 -4.66 31.35
N LYS A 589 2.82 -4.87 30.86
CA LYS A 589 4.05 -4.53 31.59
C LYS A 589 4.28 -3.01 31.66
N SER A 590 4.00 -2.26 30.59
CA SER A 590 4.06 -0.79 30.61
C SER A 590 3.06 -0.20 31.62
N LEU A 591 1.81 -0.67 31.64
CA LEU A 591 0.80 -0.26 32.62
C LEU A 591 1.25 -0.54 34.07
N ARG A 592 1.77 -1.74 34.35
CA ARG A 592 2.32 -2.08 35.68
C ARG A 592 3.51 -1.20 36.09
N ARG A 593 4.28 -0.69 35.12
CA ARG A 593 5.35 0.29 35.37
C ARG A 593 4.77 1.66 35.71
N ALA A 594 3.84 2.19 34.91
CA ALA A 594 3.18 3.47 35.16
C ALA A 594 2.50 3.50 36.54
N GLN A 595 1.83 2.40 36.93
CA GLN A 595 1.22 2.23 38.26
C GLN A 595 2.24 2.31 39.41
N LYS A 596 3.47 1.81 39.24
CA LYS A 596 4.52 1.92 40.27
C LYS A 596 5.05 3.34 40.44
N HIS A 597 4.90 4.20 39.43
CA HIS A 597 5.31 5.59 39.47
C HIS A 597 4.15 6.56 39.81
N SER A 598 2.90 6.16 39.61
CA SER A 598 1.71 6.96 39.95
C SER A 598 1.13 6.62 41.33
N ARG A 599 0.96 7.64 42.19
CA ARG A 599 0.45 7.50 43.57
C ARG A 599 -1.08 7.49 43.71
N SER A 600 -1.86 7.41 42.63
CA SER A 600 -3.33 7.52 42.67
C SER A 600 -4.05 6.31 42.06
N SER A 601 -4.88 5.61 42.86
CA SER A 601 -5.54 4.36 42.44
C SER A 601 -6.88 4.53 41.70
N LYS A 602 -7.46 5.75 41.63
CA LYS A 602 -8.82 5.94 41.10
C LYS A 602 -8.95 5.77 39.57
N ALA A 603 -7.89 5.99 38.79
CA ALA A 603 -7.90 5.76 37.34
C ALA A 603 -8.00 4.26 36.96
N LEU A 604 -7.68 3.36 37.90
CA LEU A 604 -7.54 1.93 37.65
C LEU A 604 -8.86 1.23 37.32
N GLY A 605 -9.96 1.60 38.01
CA GLY A 605 -11.26 0.96 37.82
C GLY A 605 -11.83 1.15 36.42
N SER A 606 -11.68 2.36 35.86
CA SER A 606 -12.20 2.68 34.53
C SER A 606 -11.36 2.05 33.41
N ALA A 607 -10.03 2.01 33.57
CA ALA A 607 -9.13 1.41 32.58
C ALA A 607 -9.23 -0.13 32.54
N ILE A 608 -9.38 -0.79 33.69
CA ILE A 608 -9.58 -2.25 33.75
C ILE A 608 -10.96 -2.63 33.17
N ALA A 609 -12.01 -1.86 33.44
CA ALA A 609 -13.32 -2.08 32.84
C ALA A 609 -13.26 -2.03 31.30
N ALA A 610 -12.59 -1.02 30.73
CA ALA A 610 -12.40 -0.88 29.28
C ALA A 610 -11.57 -2.01 28.65
N VAL A 611 -10.56 -2.55 29.37
CA VAL A 611 -9.76 -3.69 28.89
C VAL A 611 -10.54 -5.00 28.97
N ASN A 612 -11.35 -5.20 30.02
CA ASN A 612 -12.19 -6.39 30.16
C ASN A 612 -13.35 -6.43 29.14
N SER A 613 -13.82 -5.28 28.65
CA SER A 613 -14.81 -5.22 27.55
C SER A 613 -14.21 -5.41 26.14
N LEU A 614 -12.89 -5.56 25.99
CA LEU A 614 -12.18 -5.60 24.70
C LEU A 614 -11.53 -6.96 24.39
N VAL A 615 -11.87 -8.03 25.12
CA VAL A 615 -11.24 -9.35 24.96
C VAL A 615 -12.29 -10.42 24.61
N LEU A 616 -12.23 -10.84 23.34
CA LEU A 616 -12.97 -11.92 22.65
C LEU A 616 -14.40 -11.59 22.19
N PRO A 617 -14.67 -11.87 20.89
CA PRO A 617 -15.53 -13.00 20.58
C PRO A 617 -14.70 -14.17 20.04
N ILE A 618 -14.55 -15.20 20.89
CA ILE A 618 -14.35 -16.57 20.43
C ILE A 618 -15.60 -17.33 20.88
N SER A 619 -16.45 -17.62 19.92
CA SER A 619 -17.27 -18.82 19.97
C SER A 619 -17.39 -19.28 18.52
N PRO A 620 -16.75 -20.39 18.13
CA PRO A 620 -17.25 -21.13 16.99
C PRO A 620 -18.68 -21.56 17.32
N THR A 621 -19.53 -21.67 16.31
CA THR A 621 -20.73 -22.50 16.45
C THR A 621 -20.30 -23.90 16.87
N THR A 622 -20.96 -24.43 17.89
CA THR A 622 -20.95 -25.84 18.30
C THR A 622 -21.03 -26.76 17.06
N ASP A 623 -20.32 -27.89 16.96
CA ASP A 623 -20.02 -28.89 17.99
C ASP A 623 -18.66 -29.59 17.78
N THR A 624 -17.89 -29.77 18.86
CA THR A 624 -17.26 -31.08 19.21
C THR A 624 -16.63 -31.00 20.60
N VAL A 625 -17.05 -31.90 21.49
CA VAL A 625 -16.46 -32.05 22.83
C VAL A 625 -15.33 -33.07 22.77
N VAL A 626 -14.12 -32.68 23.18
CA VAL A 626 -13.06 -33.60 23.59
C VAL A 626 -12.48 -33.06 24.90
N SER A 627 -12.32 -33.94 25.89
CA SER A 627 -12.05 -33.59 27.29
C SER A 627 -10.61 -33.14 27.53
N GLN A 628 -10.43 -32.36 28.59
CA GLN A 628 -9.11 -32.09 29.17
C GLN A 628 -8.59 -33.33 29.88
N ASP A 629 -7.58 -33.97 29.30
CA ASP A 629 -6.47 -34.63 29.97
C ASP A 629 -5.31 -34.74 28.96
N GLU A 630 -4.10 -35.10 29.42
CA GLU A 630 -2.87 -35.18 28.61
C GLU A 630 -2.22 -33.83 28.18
N ILE A 631 -1.90 -33.00 29.17
CA ILE A 631 -0.64 -32.22 29.14
C ILE A 631 0.23 -32.65 30.33
N SER A 632 1.11 -33.64 30.12
CA SER A 632 2.24 -33.91 31.00
C SER A 632 3.32 -34.74 30.26
N MET A 633 4.53 -34.73 30.80
CA MET A 633 5.68 -35.59 30.42
C MET A 633 6.37 -35.28 29.08
N LEU A 634 7.19 -34.23 29.08
CA LEU A 634 8.44 -34.20 28.30
C LEU A 634 9.58 -34.74 29.17
N SER A 635 10.16 -35.90 28.83
CA SER A 635 11.50 -36.30 29.30
C SER A 635 12.04 -37.50 28.53
N TYR A 636 13.21 -37.30 27.91
CA TYR A 636 14.33 -38.24 27.66
C TYR A 636 14.07 -39.75 27.45
N GLU A 637 14.65 -40.30 26.38
CA GLU A 637 15.81 -41.21 26.46
C GLU A 637 16.47 -41.43 25.07
N GLU A 638 17.77 -41.73 25.06
CA GLU A 638 18.54 -42.19 23.89
C GLU A 638 18.61 -43.72 23.93
N ASP A 639 18.61 -44.41 22.78
CA ASP A 639 19.29 -45.71 22.67
C ASP A 639 19.56 -46.13 21.20
N GLU A 640 20.61 -46.93 21.00
CA GLU A 640 21.05 -47.46 19.71
C GLU A 640 20.33 -48.77 19.32
N VAL A 641 20.31 -49.10 18.01
CA VAL A 641 20.90 -50.35 17.41
C VAL A 641 20.35 -50.59 15.98
N ASN A 642 21.17 -51.28 15.18
CA ASN A 642 21.12 -51.39 13.72
C ASN A 642 20.06 -52.34 13.10
N HIS A 643 19.89 -52.12 11.78
CA HIS A 643 19.94 -53.07 10.65
C HIS A 643 18.65 -53.32 9.81
N GLU A 644 18.78 -52.89 8.55
CA GLU A 644 18.48 -53.62 7.31
C GLU A 644 17.21 -53.38 6.46
N ASN A 645 17.48 -53.32 5.14
CA ASN A 645 16.60 -53.50 3.98
C ASN A 645 15.77 -52.32 3.41
N ASN A 646 16.47 -51.53 2.57
CA ASN A 646 16.13 -51.27 1.16
C ASN A 646 14.64 -51.28 0.75
N HIS A 647 13.97 -50.12 0.75
CA HIS A 647 13.18 -49.69 -0.43
C HIS A 647 12.76 -48.18 -0.54
N GLU A 648 13.43 -47.23 0.14
CA GLU A 648 12.87 -45.86 0.32
C GLU A 648 13.75 -44.66 -0.11
N THR A 649 14.83 -44.88 -0.88
CA THR A 649 15.78 -43.81 -1.27
C THR A 649 15.31 -42.87 -2.39
N ALA A 650 14.13 -43.08 -2.98
CA ALA A 650 13.55 -42.15 -3.97
C ALA A 650 12.71 -41.05 -3.30
N ASP A 651 11.81 -41.42 -2.38
CA ASP A 651 10.86 -40.50 -1.75
C ASP A 651 11.52 -39.64 -0.66
N ALA A 652 12.53 -40.18 0.05
CA ALA A 652 13.31 -39.41 1.01
C ALA A 652 14.04 -38.21 0.37
N ILE A 653 14.52 -38.36 -0.88
CA ILE A 653 15.20 -37.26 -1.60
C ILE A 653 14.19 -36.21 -2.06
N SER A 654 13.00 -36.60 -2.51
CA SER A 654 11.93 -35.66 -2.87
C SER A 654 11.50 -34.83 -1.66
N ASN A 655 11.26 -35.47 -0.52
CA ASN A 655 10.87 -34.82 0.74
C ASN A 655 11.99 -33.93 1.32
N PHE A 656 13.27 -34.28 1.12
CA PHE A 656 14.40 -33.45 1.50
C PHE A 656 14.50 -32.16 0.67
N PHE A 657 14.22 -32.21 -0.64
CA PHE A 657 14.21 -31.01 -1.48
C PHE A 657 12.99 -30.12 -1.25
N ASP A 658 11.80 -30.67 -0.98
CA ASP A 658 10.61 -29.89 -0.57
C ASP A 658 10.80 -29.27 0.83
N GLY A 659 11.48 -29.98 1.74
CA GLY A 659 11.92 -29.44 3.03
C GLY A 659 12.89 -28.27 2.86
N ILE A 660 13.86 -28.38 1.94
CA ILE A 660 14.81 -27.31 1.64
C ILE A 660 14.14 -26.14 0.90
N GLU A 661 13.20 -26.33 -0.04
CA GLU A 661 12.48 -25.19 -0.64
C GLU A 661 11.67 -24.42 0.42
N LYS A 662 11.00 -25.09 1.38
CA LYS A 662 10.33 -24.42 2.52
C LYS A 662 11.30 -23.66 3.44
N LEU A 663 12.52 -24.17 3.62
CA LEU A 663 13.54 -23.54 4.47
C LEU A 663 14.28 -22.39 3.75
N VAL A 664 14.42 -22.47 2.42
CA VAL A 664 14.92 -21.41 1.54
C VAL A 664 13.90 -20.29 1.36
N ASP A 665 12.60 -20.62 1.34
CA ASP A 665 11.49 -19.68 1.41
C ASP A 665 11.56 -18.86 2.73
N GLY A 666 11.88 -19.50 3.86
CA GLY A 666 12.23 -18.80 5.11
C GLY A 666 13.39 -17.77 4.96
N LEU A 667 14.31 -18.00 4.02
CA LEU A 667 15.45 -17.13 3.71
C LEU A 667 15.16 -16.13 2.56
N GLU A 668 13.95 -16.07 2.01
CA GLU A 668 13.55 -15.05 1.02
C GLU A 668 13.31 -13.65 1.62
N GLN A 669 13.32 -13.53 2.94
CA GLN A 669 13.10 -12.28 3.68
C GLN A 669 14.20 -11.20 3.49
N LEU A 670 15.34 -11.56 2.88
CA LEU A 670 16.60 -10.78 2.86
C LEU A 670 16.75 -9.75 1.73
N PHE A 671 15.71 -9.49 0.93
CA PHE A 671 15.73 -8.46 -0.12
C PHE A 671 14.45 -7.60 -0.11
N ASN A 672 14.59 -6.29 -0.34
CA ASN A 672 13.48 -5.34 -0.25
C ASN A 672 12.42 -5.47 -1.37
N ASP A 673 12.67 -6.23 -2.44
CA ASP A 673 11.64 -6.70 -3.38
C ASP A 673 11.03 -8.03 -2.87
N ASN A 674 10.19 -7.98 -1.83
CA ASN A 674 9.68 -9.18 -1.16
C ASN A 674 8.58 -9.90 -1.98
N PRO A 675 8.80 -11.12 -2.52
CA PRO A 675 7.80 -11.83 -3.33
C PRO A 675 6.59 -12.34 -2.54
N TYR A 676 6.64 -12.39 -1.20
CA TYR A 676 5.49 -12.81 -0.38
C TYR A 676 4.30 -11.86 -0.43
N CYS A 677 4.44 -10.65 -0.99
CA CYS A 677 3.29 -9.79 -1.31
C CYS A 677 2.43 -10.36 -2.46
N THR A 678 2.91 -11.45 -3.08
CA THR A 678 2.22 -12.34 -4.03
C THR A 678 2.40 -13.79 -3.58
N ASP A 679 1.74 -14.21 -2.50
CA ASP A 679 1.54 -15.66 -2.28
C ASP A 679 0.80 -16.25 -3.49
N GLY A 680 1.34 -17.36 -3.99
CA GLY A 680 0.85 -18.10 -5.14
C GLY A 680 0.22 -19.45 -4.78
N SER A 681 -0.05 -19.71 -3.50
CA SER A 681 -0.90 -20.85 -3.11
C SER A 681 -2.25 -20.83 -3.86
N LEU A 682 -2.93 -21.97 -3.96
CA LEU A 682 -4.21 -22.08 -4.68
C LEU A 682 -5.36 -21.21 -4.11
N SER A 683 -5.12 -20.45 -3.03
CA SER A 683 -6.11 -19.59 -2.39
C SER A 683 -5.55 -18.25 -1.87
N GLY A 684 -4.34 -17.85 -2.28
CA GLY A 684 -3.64 -16.68 -1.76
C GLY A 684 -4.29 -15.33 -2.11
N GLN A 685 -5.27 -14.89 -1.31
CA GLN A 685 -5.82 -13.53 -1.37
C GLN A 685 -5.14 -12.61 -0.35
N GLY A 686 -4.75 -11.42 -0.82
CA GLY A 686 -4.27 -10.35 0.05
C GLY A 686 -5.45 -9.52 0.54
N ASN A 687 -5.83 -9.72 1.79
CA ASN A 687 -6.83 -8.92 2.50
C ASN A 687 -6.22 -7.55 2.87
N CYS A 688 -7.03 -6.51 3.04
CA CYS A 688 -6.62 -5.39 3.89
C CYS A 688 -6.94 -5.69 5.37
N ILE A 689 -6.42 -4.86 6.26
CA ILE A 689 -6.84 -4.82 7.67
C ILE A 689 -8.29 -4.28 7.76
N SER A 690 -8.96 -4.51 8.88
CA SER A 690 -10.25 -3.86 9.19
C SER A 690 -10.17 -2.34 8.93
N GLY A 691 -11.06 -1.82 8.09
CA GLY A 691 -11.14 -0.41 7.74
C GLY A 691 -10.13 0.11 6.70
N THR A 692 -9.43 -0.75 5.94
CA THR A 692 -8.68 -0.28 4.74
C THR A 692 -9.38 -0.54 3.40
N CYS A 693 -10.41 -1.38 3.38
CA CYS A 693 -11.25 -1.72 2.23
C CYS A 693 -12.35 -2.73 2.64
N SER A 694 -13.29 -3.09 1.76
CA SER A 694 -14.17 -4.27 1.96
C SER A 694 -14.25 -5.17 0.72
N SER A 695 -14.40 -6.47 0.99
CA SER A 695 -14.17 -7.60 0.07
C SER A 695 -15.12 -7.75 -1.10
N SER A 696 -16.26 -7.08 -1.03
CA SER A 696 -17.32 -7.10 -2.06
C SER A 696 -17.27 -5.87 -2.98
N ILE A 697 -16.48 -4.86 -2.63
CA ILE A 697 -16.71 -3.50 -3.09
C ILE A 697 -16.10 -3.21 -4.48
N ALA A 698 -14.84 -3.57 -4.71
CA ALA A 698 -14.04 -2.96 -5.78
C ALA A 698 -13.29 -3.98 -6.66
N THR A 699 -12.81 -3.52 -7.82
CA THR A 699 -11.99 -4.33 -8.74
C THR A 699 -10.49 -4.19 -8.48
N GLY A 700 -10.13 -4.53 -7.26
CA GLY A 700 -8.76 -4.71 -6.80
C GLY A 700 -8.81 -5.61 -5.57
N ASN A 701 -7.77 -6.42 -5.34
CA ASN A 701 -7.76 -7.33 -4.20
C ASN A 701 -7.66 -6.54 -2.89
N CYS A 702 -8.81 -6.47 -2.22
CA CYS A 702 -9.10 -5.59 -1.11
C CYS A 702 -10.18 -6.24 -0.25
N VAL A 703 -9.81 -7.31 0.47
CA VAL A 703 -10.72 -8.14 1.28
C VAL A 703 -10.60 -7.80 2.76
N SER A 704 -11.70 -7.78 3.53
CA SER A 704 -11.67 -7.51 4.98
C SER A 704 -12.12 -8.72 5.80
N CYS A 705 -11.58 -8.86 7.01
CA CYS A 705 -12.15 -9.71 8.06
C CYS A 705 -12.70 -8.80 9.16
N GLY A 706 -13.98 -8.94 9.51
CA GLY A 706 -14.68 -7.99 10.37
C GLY A 706 -14.18 -7.93 11.81
N ASN A 707 -13.80 -6.73 12.26
CA ASN A 707 -14.26 -6.13 13.53
C ASN A 707 -13.75 -4.69 13.63
N ALA A 708 -14.62 -3.75 14.00
CA ALA A 708 -14.31 -2.31 13.99
C ALA A 708 -13.70 -1.78 15.31
N ALA A 709 -13.64 -2.61 16.36
CA ALA A 709 -13.25 -2.19 17.71
C ALA A 709 -11.77 -2.48 18.03
N ALA A 710 -10.87 -1.55 17.66
CA ALA A 710 -9.50 -1.50 18.20
C ALA A 710 -8.75 -0.18 17.98
N CYS A 711 -9.08 0.57 16.91
CA CYS A 711 -8.28 1.70 16.44
C CYS A 711 -9.15 2.95 16.16
N GLY A 712 -9.34 3.79 17.18
CA GLY A 712 -9.94 5.12 17.03
C GLY A 712 -11.43 5.22 17.37
N ALA A 713 -11.79 4.97 18.63
CA ALA A 713 -13.11 5.32 19.17
C ALA A 713 -12.99 6.47 20.18
N SER A 714 -13.16 7.69 19.70
CA SER A 714 -13.49 8.87 20.52
C SER A 714 -14.65 9.60 19.84
N ALA A 715 -15.81 8.94 19.83
CA ALA A 715 -17.01 9.49 19.21
C ALA A 715 -17.47 10.74 19.97
N GLY A 716 -17.54 11.87 19.26
CA GLY A 716 -18.17 13.07 19.77
C GLY A 716 -19.68 12.92 19.68
N CYS A 717 -20.37 12.90 20.83
CA CYS A 717 -21.82 13.06 20.85
C CYS A 717 -22.15 14.52 20.53
N GLY A 718 -22.50 14.78 19.27
CA GLY A 718 -23.11 16.04 18.87
C GLY A 718 -24.58 16.06 19.29
N GLY A 719 -24.97 17.06 20.08
CA GLY A 719 -26.36 17.28 20.49
C GLY A 719 -26.70 18.76 20.38
N GLY A 720 -27.34 19.14 19.27
CA GLY A 720 -27.91 20.46 19.08
C GLY A 720 -29.34 20.33 18.54
N GLY A 721 -30.29 21.06 19.12
CA GLY A 721 -31.69 21.02 18.70
C GLY A 721 -32.61 21.60 19.78
N ALA A 722 -33.29 22.70 19.47
CA ALA A 722 -34.17 23.43 20.40
C ALA A 722 -35.65 23.01 20.25
N GLY A 723 -36.46 23.29 21.28
CA GLY A 723 -37.92 23.17 21.22
C GLY A 723 -38.56 23.36 22.60
N GLY A 724 -39.47 24.35 22.75
CA GLY A 724 -40.07 24.70 24.04
C GLY A 724 -41.57 24.43 24.16
N CYS A 725 -42.00 24.07 25.39
CA CYS A 725 -43.36 24.10 26.00
C CYS A 725 -43.21 23.80 27.52
N GLY A 726 -44.18 24.04 28.42
CA GLY A 726 -45.47 24.75 28.28
C GLY A 726 -46.39 24.54 29.51
N GLY A 727 -46.41 25.48 30.47
CA GLY A 727 -47.10 25.34 31.78
C GLY A 727 -46.21 24.66 32.84
N GLY A 728 -46.19 24.98 34.14
CA GLY A 728 -47.14 25.61 35.07
C GLY A 728 -47.30 24.67 36.28
N GLY A 729 -47.38 25.05 37.57
CA GLY A 729 -47.29 26.34 38.28
C GLY A 729 -47.32 26.10 39.82
N GLY A 730 -47.23 27.17 40.65
CA GLY A 730 -47.17 27.10 42.13
C GLY A 730 -45.77 26.76 42.67
N GLY A 731 -45.18 27.37 43.70
CA GLY A 731 -45.68 28.04 44.91
C GLY A 731 -45.13 27.26 46.14
N GLY A 732 -44.62 27.82 47.24
CA GLY A 732 -44.31 29.21 47.64
C GLY A 732 -43.71 29.23 49.07
N GLY A 733 -43.14 30.36 49.51
CA GLY A 733 -42.60 30.57 50.87
C GLY A 733 -41.25 29.86 51.18
N GLY A 734 -40.44 30.29 52.16
CA GLY A 734 -40.52 31.47 53.04
C GLY A 734 -39.64 31.33 54.29
N GLY A 735 -38.84 32.36 54.66
CA GLY A 735 -37.95 32.35 55.84
C GLY A 735 -36.70 31.45 55.71
N GLY A 736 -35.63 31.61 56.48
CA GLY A 736 -35.29 32.64 57.46
C GLY A 736 -33.93 32.36 58.14
N SER A 737 -33.07 33.39 58.17
CA SER A 737 -32.21 33.82 59.30
C SER A 737 -31.30 32.85 60.10
N SER A 738 -30.04 33.28 60.30
CA SER A 738 -29.08 32.92 61.39
C SER A 738 -28.59 31.46 61.50
N GLY A 739 -27.37 31.17 61.97
CA GLY A 739 -26.24 32.03 62.35
C GLY A 739 -25.24 31.31 63.28
N CYS A 740 -24.00 31.82 63.35
CA CYS A 740 -22.98 31.60 64.40
C CYS A 740 -22.21 30.25 64.52
N GLY A 741 -20.88 30.38 64.71
CA GLY A 741 -20.00 29.42 65.40
C GLY A 741 -19.26 28.39 64.52
N GLY A 742 -17.94 28.19 64.61
CA GLY A 742 -16.90 28.89 65.38
C GLY A 742 -15.86 27.94 65.99
N GLY A 743 -14.59 28.05 65.57
CA GLY A 743 -13.44 27.32 66.14
C GLY A 743 -13.23 25.89 65.60
N GLY A 744 -12.02 25.34 65.57
CA GLY A 744 -10.70 25.94 65.87
C GLY A 744 -9.66 24.89 66.31
N GLY A 745 -8.44 24.97 65.77
CA GLY A 745 -7.29 24.10 66.12
C GLY A 745 -7.35 22.68 65.52
N GLY A 746 -6.22 22.02 65.24
CA GLY A 746 -4.82 22.44 65.34
C GLY A 746 -3.89 21.21 65.35
N CYS A 747 -2.67 21.38 64.80
CA CYS A 747 -1.63 20.39 64.48
C CYS A 747 -1.68 19.83 63.04
#